data_AF-A0A8J3VRN4-F1
#
_entry.id   AF-A0A8J3VRN4-F1
#
_cell.length_a   1.000
_cell.length_b   1.000
_cell.length_c   1.000
_cell.angle_alpha   90.00
_cell.angle_beta   90.00
_cell.angle_gamma   90.00
#
_symmetry.space_group_name_H-M   'P 1'
#
loop_
_entity.id
_entity.type
_entity.pdbx_description
1 polymer ?
#
loop_
_entity_poly.entity_id
_entity_poly.type
_entity_poly.pdbx_seq_one_letter_code
_entity_poly.pdbx_strand_id
1 'polypeptide(L)'
;MSNPTVEFFADLAERGHDDRFTNVRGTLRFDVQDEDRVRRWLVEIHDGDLSVSEDSEHEAQTRVCTDQTTFDRIVTGEGSPVSAWLRGRFTIEGSLPLMRVFERMFPGRPGSRDPRQVGHTRMVVPEGPPVTEAAAADTGRRILDGNIFAVTDDRGDMAPTPILPTGLFAFDTRFLSLWHLTVDGQGMHPLSVDDLQYYETRYFLVPGTPLHQVSPTMSVVRQQSITGSLVEELTVLNHRDEPADVHIRIDIGCDFTDVCAIRDRNDRKGNYYAQVEFGQLRLGYQRETFCRETVISSTEPAQIDEGGMAFDVRIEPHQNWSTTLHVETLGQDGRDIRRTLQGRHSRAKHQMRQELDSWLAQAPKLRSEWQTLSATYQRSLVDLAALRYQVLGMQTHLPAAGLPWFMTIFNRDTILTSFQTLPFTPEFAVTTLMLGNQRGKKLNDFQDEEPGKIWHEARLGELSAFDEQPLPLFSAADTTPLWLILLDEYERWTGDAALVRQLEPVARLCLAWIDTYADALGTGYIWYQSRNPAKTFENQCWKSSWDAISYQDGRLPNLPRATCELQGYAYDAKVRCARLARTFWNDPVYADELERGAADLRDRFNRDFWIEDRGYYALALDPDGGQVDALTSNIGHLLWSGIVPADRAQRLAQHLTGNRLFSGWGIRTLATDARRYNPVGYHTGSVWPFDNALIAWGLRTYGLAREAALIADAIIDASQYFQNRLPEAFAGYDREQTKYPVEYPHACRPHAMSAGSTLLLLRALLGLDPRGDHLKVEPALPSHIGRLELLDIPGKWGRIDAFGRGRIDIAPPERQA
;
A
#
# COMPACT_ATOMS: atom_id res chain seq x y z
N MET A 1 35.54 28.13 -9.09
CA MET A 1 34.27 27.61 -8.53
C MET A 1 34.67 26.55 -7.53
N SER A 2 34.15 26.58 -6.31
CA SER A 2 34.46 25.54 -5.35
C SER A 2 33.90 24.20 -5.86
N ASN A 3 34.57 23.10 -5.52
CA ASN A 3 34.10 21.77 -5.84
C ASN A 3 33.15 21.34 -4.70
N PRO A 4 31.83 21.17 -4.94
CA PRO A 4 30.85 20.88 -3.90
C PRO A 4 31.16 19.60 -3.13
N THR A 5 31.71 18.59 -3.81
CA THR A 5 32.15 17.33 -3.20
C THR A 5 33.25 17.57 -2.15
N VAL A 6 34.27 18.37 -2.50
CA VAL A 6 35.37 18.69 -1.58
C VAL A 6 34.88 19.48 -0.38
N GLU A 7 34.00 20.46 -0.60
CA GLU A 7 33.40 21.25 0.47
C GLU A 7 32.57 20.39 1.43
N PHE A 8 31.76 19.47 0.90
CA PHE A 8 30.96 18.56 1.73
C PHE A 8 31.81 17.73 2.69
N PHE A 9 32.92 17.15 2.21
CA PHE A 9 33.80 16.36 3.08
C PHE A 9 34.62 17.22 4.03
N ALA A 10 35.00 18.44 3.63
CA ALA A 10 35.64 19.40 4.53
C ALA A 10 34.69 19.80 5.67
N ASP A 11 33.45 20.15 5.37
CA ASP A 11 32.41 20.46 6.36
C ASP A 11 32.17 19.28 7.32
N LEU A 12 32.18 18.05 6.79
CA LEU A 12 32.03 16.84 7.59
C LEU A 12 33.21 16.64 8.54
N ALA A 13 34.43 16.89 8.08
CA ALA A 13 35.64 16.83 8.88
C ALA A 13 35.66 17.90 9.99
N GLU A 14 35.21 19.12 9.67
CA GLU A 14 35.14 20.23 10.63
C GLU A 14 34.08 20.02 11.70
N ARG A 15 32.95 19.38 11.38
CA ARG A 15 31.91 19.05 12.38
C ARG A 15 32.45 18.19 13.52
N GLY A 16 33.25 17.16 13.19
CA GLY A 16 33.88 16.24 14.15
C GLY A 16 32.93 15.34 14.96
N HIS A 17 31.70 15.77 15.23
CA HIS A 17 30.66 15.02 15.94
C HIS A 17 29.27 15.36 15.39
N ASP A 18 28.38 14.37 15.30
CA ASP A 18 26.98 14.58 14.91
C ASP A 18 26.03 13.56 15.57
N ASP A 19 25.07 14.06 16.34
CA ASP A 19 24.09 13.26 17.10
C ASP A 19 23.28 12.28 16.23
N ARG A 20 23.19 12.51 14.91
CA ARG A 20 22.50 11.58 14.00
C ARG A 20 23.20 10.21 13.91
N PHE A 21 24.45 10.13 14.37
CA PHE A 21 25.29 8.94 14.39
C PHE A 21 25.55 8.37 15.79
N THR A 22 24.84 8.82 16.83
CA THR A 22 24.91 8.18 18.15
C THR A 22 24.53 6.70 18.04
N ASN A 23 25.29 5.82 18.71
CA ASN A 23 25.25 4.36 18.63
C ASN A 23 25.57 3.77 17.23
N VAL A 24 26.18 4.55 16.34
CA VAL A 24 26.61 4.07 15.01
C VAL A 24 28.13 3.90 15.03
N ARG A 25 28.60 2.76 14.54
CA ARG A 25 30.02 2.51 14.36
C ARG A 25 30.28 1.90 12.99
N GLY A 26 31.22 2.46 12.25
CA GLY A 26 31.67 1.87 11.00
C GLY A 26 32.48 2.81 10.12
N THR A 27 32.93 2.28 8.98
CA THR A 27 33.74 3.04 8.01
C THR A 27 33.09 3.04 6.63
N LEU A 28 33.03 4.22 6.01
CA LEU A 28 32.55 4.42 4.64
C LEU A 28 33.65 5.01 3.77
N ARG A 29 33.93 4.40 2.62
CA ARG A 29 34.82 4.97 1.59
C ARG A 29 34.01 5.43 0.39
N PHE A 30 34.22 6.66 -0.06
CA PHE A 30 33.62 7.22 -1.27
C PHE A 30 34.69 7.32 -2.36
N ASP A 31 34.53 6.53 -3.41
CA ASP A 31 35.35 6.54 -4.61
C ASP A 31 34.59 7.36 -5.69
N VAL A 32 34.92 8.64 -5.81
CA VAL A 32 34.28 9.54 -6.80
C VAL A 32 35.17 9.67 -8.01
N GLN A 33 34.66 9.26 -9.17
CA GLN A 33 35.36 9.33 -10.43
C GLN A 33 35.20 10.71 -11.08
N ASP A 34 36.33 11.38 -11.30
CA ASP A 34 36.45 12.68 -11.97
C ASP A 34 37.36 12.50 -13.19
N GLU A 35 36.76 12.42 -14.37
CA GLU A 35 37.43 12.10 -15.64
C GLU A 35 38.30 10.83 -15.54
N ASP A 36 39.63 10.99 -15.53
CA ASP A 36 40.63 9.91 -15.51
C ASP A 36 41.15 9.60 -14.09
N ARG A 37 40.63 10.25 -13.04
CA ARG A 37 41.09 10.07 -11.66
C ARG A 37 39.95 9.65 -10.74
N VAL A 38 40.28 8.86 -9.72
CA VAL A 38 39.35 8.50 -8.64
C VAL A 38 39.85 9.18 -7.38
N ARG A 39 39.06 10.11 -6.85
CA ARG A 39 39.30 10.71 -5.54
C ARG A 39 38.62 9.86 -4.49
N ARG A 40 39.30 9.65 -3.35
CA ARG A 40 38.86 8.75 -2.30
C ARG A 40 38.72 9.50 -0.99
N TRP A 41 37.56 9.40 -0.35
CA TRP A 41 37.36 9.89 1.02
C TRP A 41 36.95 8.74 1.92
N LEU A 42 37.65 8.58 3.04
CA LEU A 42 37.28 7.64 4.09
C LEU A 42 36.66 8.42 5.24
N VAL A 43 35.43 8.06 5.59
CA VAL A 43 34.70 8.55 6.76
C VAL A 43 34.67 7.44 7.80
N GLU A 44 35.19 7.70 9.00
CA GLU A 44 35.05 6.79 10.14
C GLU A 44 34.05 7.38 11.14
N ILE A 45 33.15 6.52 11.60
CA ILE A 45 32.08 6.87 12.53
C ILE A 45 32.26 6.03 13.79
N HIS A 46 32.31 6.69 14.95
CA HIS A 46 32.36 6.03 16.24
C HIS A 46 31.49 6.75 17.26
N ASP A 47 30.25 6.28 17.42
CA ASP A 47 29.30 6.77 18.42
C ASP A 47 29.05 8.29 18.34
N GLY A 48 28.77 8.79 17.13
CA GLY A 48 28.58 10.22 16.87
C GLY A 48 29.85 10.93 16.41
N ASP A 49 31.04 10.48 16.83
CA ASP A 49 32.30 11.07 16.40
C ASP A 49 32.62 10.69 14.94
N LEU A 50 33.09 11.67 14.18
CA LEU A 50 33.35 11.60 12.75
C LEU A 50 34.80 12.00 12.45
N SER A 51 35.54 11.15 11.75
CA SER A 51 36.82 11.49 11.11
C SER A 51 36.70 11.36 9.60
N VAL A 52 37.38 12.24 8.86
CA VAL A 52 37.42 12.20 7.40
C VAL A 52 38.87 12.28 6.94
N SER A 53 39.26 11.41 6.01
CA SER A 53 40.58 11.43 5.37
C SER A 53 40.45 11.34 3.85
N GLU A 54 41.24 12.15 3.14
CA GLU A 54 41.35 12.15 1.68
C GLU A 54 42.51 11.24 1.23
N ASP A 55 42.40 10.69 0.01
CA ASP A 55 43.38 9.79 -0.63
C ASP A 55 43.69 8.52 0.18
N SER A 56 42.75 8.07 1.01
CA SER A 56 42.88 6.83 1.76
C SER A 56 42.69 5.60 0.87
N GLU A 57 43.68 4.70 0.86
CA GLU A 57 43.56 3.36 0.25
C GLU A 57 43.06 2.29 1.24
N HIS A 58 42.68 2.69 2.46
CA HIS A 58 42.21 1.76 3.46
C HIS A 58 40.91 1.08 3.01
N GLU A 59 40.77 -0.20 3.35
CA GLU A 59 39.51 -0.92 3.18
C GLU A 59 38.48 -0.37 4.18
N ALA A 60 37.27 -0.15 3.68
CA ALA A 60 36.14 0.29 4.48
C ALA A 60 35.05 -0.79 4.50
N GLN A 61 34.26 -0.81 5.56
CA GLN A 61 33.12 -1.73 5.68
C GLN A 61 32.05 -1.46 4.62
N THR A 62 31.96 -0.21 4.15
CA THR A 62 31.08 0.21 3.07
C THR A 62 31.88 1.03 2.07
N ARG A 63 31.78 0.69 0.80
CA ARG A 63 32.39 1.42 -0.30
C ARG A 63 31.29 1.92 -1.22
N VAL A 64 31.36 3.19 -1.58
CA VAL A 64 30.47 3.87 -2.49
C VAL A 64 31.26 4.26 -3.73
N CYS A 65 30.79 3.90 -4.92
CA CYS A 65 31.40 4.35 -6.18
C CYS A 65 30.39 5.16 -7.00
N THR A 66 30.82 6.30 -7.53
CA THR A 66 29.96 7.20 -8.32
C THR A 66 30.80 8.12 -9.21
N ASP A 67 30.19 8.71 -10.24
CA ASP A 67 30.81 9.81 -10.99
C ASP A 67 30.65 11.16 -10.27
N GLN A 68 31.57 12.09 -10.56
CA GLN A 68 31.64 13.44 -9.98
C GLN A 68 30.34 14.22 -10.18
N THR A 69 29.76 14.19 -11.38
CA THR A 69 28.52 14.90 -11.70
C THR A 69 27.35 14.40 -10.85
N THR A 70 27.24 13.09 -10.66
CA THR A 70 26.20 12.46 -9.85
C THR A 70 26.39 12.80 -8.37
N PHE A 71 27.62 12.74 -7.85
CA PHE A 71 27.88 13.04 -6.45
C PHE A 71 27.68 14.52 -6.14
N ASP A 72 28.11 15.43 -7.01
CA ASP A 72 27.87 16.87 -6.87
C ASP A 72 26.38 17.17 -6.73
N ARG A 73 25.52 16.57 -7.58
CA ARG A 73 24.06 16.72 -7.45
C ARG A 73 23.53 16.20 -6.11
N ILE A 74 24.09 15.11 -5.57
CA ILE A 74 23.65 14.55 -4.28
C ILE A 74 24.05 15.49 -3.13
N VAL A 75 25.30 15.98 -3.11
CA VAL A 75 25.80 16.84 -2.02
C VAL A 75 25.27 18.27 -2.10
N THR A 76 24.78 18.73 -3.25
CA THR A 76 24.02 19.99 -3.37
C THR A 76 22.52 19.83 -3.09
N GLY A 77 22.05 18.59 -2.92
CA GLY A 77 20.63 18.27 -2.66
C GLY A 77 19.75 18.22 -3.91
N GLU A 78 20.30 18.40 -5.11
CA GLU A 78 19.60 18.34 -6.40
C GLU A 78 19.36 16.92 -6.93
N GLY A 79 19.96 15.90 -6.29
CA GLY A 79 19.86 14.50 -6.66
C GLY A 79 19.65 13.59 -5.45
N SER A 80 19.13 12.39 -5.72
CA SER A 80 18.91 11.35 -4.71
C SER A 80 19.89 10.19 -4.90
N PRO A 81 20.58 9.72 -3.85
CA PRO A 81 21.43 8.51 -3.90
C PRO A 81 20.66 7.28 -4.39
N VAL A 82 19.40 7.12 -3.95
CA VAL A 82 18.56 5.98 -4.34
C VAL A 82 18.22 6.04 -5.83
N SER A 83 17.84 7.22 -6.34
CA SER A 83 17.56 7.41 -7.77
C SER A 83 18.81 7.18 -8.63
N ALA A 84 19.98 7.65 -8.18
CA ALA A 84 21.25 7.38 -8.84
C ALA A 84 21.63 5.89 -8.82
N TRP A 85 21.34 5.18 -7.73
CA TRP A 85 21.56 3.74 -7.63
C TRP A 85 20.64 2.94 -8.55
N LEU A 86 19.37 3.32 -8.70
CA LEU A 86 18.44 2.72 -9.67
C LEU A 86 18.89 2.90 -11.13
N ARG A 87 19.72 3.92 -11.40
CA ARG A 87 20.39 4.18 -12.69
C ARG A 87 21.80 3.59 -12.77
N GLY A 88 22.28 2.90 -11.74
CA GLY A 88 23.63 2.32 -11.67
C GLY A 88 24.76 3.34 -11.78
N ARG A 89 24.46 4.60 -11.43
CA ARG A 89 25.41 5.73 -11.35
C ARG A 89 26.01 5.87 -9.95
N PHE A 90 25.47 5.14 -8.99
CA PHE A 90 25.87 5.12 -7.60
C PHE A 90 25.82 3.67 -7.14
N THR A 91 26.96 3.06 -6.80
CA THR A 91 27.01 1.68 -6.31
C THR A 91 27.43 1.66 -4.84
N ILE A 92 26.89 0.68 -4.09
CA ILE A 92 27.20 0.49 -2.68
C ILE A 92 27.65 -0.96 -2.51
N GLU A 93 28.89 -1.15 -2.07
CA GLU A 93 29.47 -2.44 -1.70
C GLU A 93 29.63 -2.46 -0.17
N GLY A 94 29.11 -3.49 0.51
CA GLY A 94 29.21 -3.61 1.97
C GLY A 94 27.92 -3.23 2.73
N SER A 95 28.03 -2.46 3.82
CA SER A 95 26.90 -2.23 4.75
C SER A 95 25.89 -1.19 4.24
N LEU A 96 24.83 -1.66 3.57
CA LEU A 96 23.67 -0.84 3.21
C LEU A 96 23.04 -0.11 4.41
N PRO A 97 22.86 -0.73 5.60
CA PRO A 97 22.34 -0.02 6.76
C PRO A 97 23.20 1.18 7.17
N LEU A 98 24.53 1.06 7.11
CA LEU A 98 25.43 2.17 7.42
C LEU A 98 25.26 3.30 6.39
N MET A 99 25.18 2.97 5.10
CA MET A 99 24.92 3.96 4.06
C MET A 99 23.58 4.67 4.26
N ARG A 100 22.50 3.95 4.61
CA ARG A 100 21.19 4.55 4.91
C ARG A 100 21.20 5.53 6.08
N VAL A 101 22.07 5.28 7.06
CA VAL A 101 22.28 6.24 8.15
C VAL A 101 23.12 7.43 7.67
N PHE A 102 24.13 7.21 6.83
CA PHE A 102 24.94 8.29 6.24
C PHE A 102 24.14 9.20 5.29
N GLU A 103 23.15 8.67 4.55
CA GLU A 103 22.24 9.46 3.68
C GLU A 103 21.59 10.64 4.41
N ARG A 104 21.52 10.59 5.76
CA ARG A 104 21.02 11.67 6.62
C ARG A 104 21.86 12.94 6.55
N MET A 105 23.09 12.87 6.07
CA MET A 105 24.00 14.01 5.93
C MET A 105 23.76 14.81 4.66
N PHE A 106 23.16 14.21 3.63
CA PHE A 106 22.92 14.91 2.37
C PHE A 106 21.82 15.98 2.53
N PRO A 107 22.04 17.21 2.04
CA PRO A 107 21.12 18.32 2.25
C PRO A 107 19.80 18.16 1.49
N GLY A 108 18.80 18.94 1.88
CA GLY A 108 17.52 19.02 1.16
C GLY A 108 17.68 19.79 -0.14
N ARG A 109 16.69 19.71 -1.04
CA ARG A 109 16.72 20.50 -2.28
C ARG A 109 16.85 22.00 -1.96
N PRO A 110 17.76 22.73 -2.64
CA PRO A 110 17.87 24.17 -2.48
C PRO A 110 16.53 24.87 -2.73
N GLY A 111 16.22 25.90 -1.93
CA GLY A 111 14.96 26.63 -2.02
C GLY A 111 13.75 25.95 -1.38
N SER A 112 13.93 24.82 -0.68
CA SER A 112 12.85 24.21 0.11
C SER A 112 12.42 25.13 1.25
N ARG A 113 11.11 25.24 1.47
CA ARG A 113 10.50 26.23 2.37
C ARG A 113 9.98 25.61 3.66
N ASP A 114 9.90 26.38 4.74
CA ASP A 114 9.17 25.93 5.92
C ASP A 114 7.65 26.04 5.63
N PRO A 115 6.83 25.00 5.88
CA PRO A 115 5.39 25.03 5.62
C PRO A 115 4.68 26.21 6.30
N ARG A 116 5.18 26.69 7.45
CA ARG A 116 4.63 27.87 8.16
C ARG A 116 4.88 29.19 7.42
N GLN A 117 5.89 29.25 6.55
CA GLN A 117 6.17 30.43 5.73
C GLN A 117 5.25 30.51 4.50
N VAL A 118 4.75 29.35 4.03
CA VAL A 118 3.93 29.25 2.82
C VAL A 118 2.47 28.95 3.09
N GLY A 119 2.09 28.52 4.29
CA GLY A 119 0.71 28.17 4.65
C GLY A 119 -0.29 29.30 4.43
N HIS A 120 0.14 30.56 4.51
CA HIS A 120 -0.72 31.72 4.19
C HIS A 120 -0.94 31.95 2.68
N THR A 121 -0.18 31.26 1.82
CA THR A 121 -0.32 31.35 0.36
C THR A 121 -1.48 30.48 -0.09
N ARG A 122 -2.62 31.13 -0.35
CA ARG A 122 -3.85 30.46 -0.78
C ARG A 122 -3.67 29.82 -2.15
N MET A 123 -4.16 28.60 -2.27
CA MET A 123 -4.30 27.94 -3.57
C MET A 123 -5.77 27.65 -3.84
N VAL A 124 -6.23 28.18 -4.98
CA VAL A 124 -7.55 27.81 -5.53
C VAL A 124 -7.41 26.41 -6.11
N VAL A 125 -8.34 25.55 -5.71
CA VAL A 125 -8.44 24.20 -6.26
C VAL A 125 -9.06 24.31 -7.66
N PRO A 126 -8.34 23.96 -8.74
CA PRO A 126 -8.95 23.86 -10.05
C PRO A 126 -9.95 22.69 -10.05
N GLU A 127 -11.01 22.78 -10.85
CA GLU A 127 -11.80 21.58 -11.13
C GLU A 127 -10.91 20.56 -11.84
N GLY A 128 -10.75 19.39 -11.24
CA GLY A 128 -10.02 18.29 -11.85
C GLY A 128 -10.73 17.79 -13.11
N PRO A 129 -10.03 17.12 -14.03
CA PRO A 129 -10.68 16.50 -15.18
C PRO A 129 -11.80 15.56 -14.69
N PRO A 130 -12.95 15.51 -15.39
CA PRO A 130 -13.95 14.50 -15.09
C PRO A 130 -13.28 13.13 -15.21
N VAL A 131 -13.36 12.35 -14.14
CA VAL A 131 -12.88 10.97 -14.13
C VAL A 131 -13.85 10.17 -15.02
N THR A 132 -13.62 10.20 -16.34
CA THR A 132 -14.34 9.36 -17.30
C THR A 132 -13.74 7.96 -17.23
N GLU A 133 -14.14 7.21 -16.22
CA GLU A 133 -13.70 5.83 -16.00
C GLU A 133 -14.79 4.89 -16.53
N ALA A 134 -14.51 4.23 -17.66
CA ALA A 134 -15.41 3.23 -18.22
C ALA A 134 -15.38 1.98 -17.33
N ALA A 135 -16.54 1.60 -16.81
CA ALA A 135 -16.70 0.40 -16.00
C ALA A 135 -16.52 -0.88 -16.84
N ALA A 136 -15.51 -1.70 -16.52
CA ALA A 136 -15.50 -3.11 -16.90
C ALA A 136 -15.63 -3.97 -15.64
N ALA A 137 -16.31 -5.11 -15.76
CA ALA A 137 -16.33 -6.12 -14.71
C ALA A 137 -14.90 -6.63 -14.48
N ASP A 138 -14.48 -6.73 -13.22
CA ASP A 138 -13.14 -7.21 -12.86
C ASP A 138 -13.06 -8.74 -13.00
N THR A 139 -12.76 -9.21 -14.22
CA THR A 139 -12.55 -10.64 -14.53
C THR A 139 -11.07 -11.04 -14.50
N GLY A 140 -10.16 -10.10 -14.22
CA GLY A 140 -8.73 -10.33 -14.28
C GLY A 140 -8.21 -11.30 -13.21
N ARG A 141 -7.40 -12.28 -13.62
CA ARG A 141 -6.67 -13.20 -12.74
C ARG A 141 -5.35 -12.57 -12.32
N ARG A 142 -4.96 -12.85 -11.08
CA ARG A 142 -3.84 -12.20 -10.41
C ARG A 142 -3.01 -13.26 -9.71
N ILE A 143 -1.78 -13.42 -10.16
CA ILE A 143 -0.78 -14.25 -9.51
C ILE A 143 0.37 -13.35 -9.04
N LEU A 144 0.92 -13.59 -7.85
CA LEU A 144 1.98 -12.75 -7.29
C LEU A 144 2.96 -13.50 -6.41
N ASP A 145 4.18 -12.98 -6.36
CA ASP A 145 5.28 -13.44 -5.51
C ASP A 145 6.12 -12.23 -5.06
N GLY A 146 5.82 -11.69 -3.89
CA GLY A 146 6.53 -10.53 -3.34
C GLY A 146 6.35 -9.28 -4.21
N ASN A 147 7.41 -8.81 -4.86
CA ASN A 147 7.41 -7.59 -5.65
C ASN A 147 7.10 -7.85 -7.15
N ILE A 148 6.83 -9.10 -7.54
CA ILE A 148 6.48 -9.50 -8.90
C ILE A 148 5.03 -9.98 -8.92
N PHE A 149 4.27 -9.52 -9.91
CA PHE A 149 2.89 -9.96 -10.10
C PHE A 149 2.51 -9.96 -11.57
N ALA A 150 1.54 -10.79 -11.93
CA ALA A 150 0.96 -10.82 -13.26
C ALA A 150 -0.56 -10.63 -13.17
N VAL A 151 -1.09 -9.87 -14.13
CA VAL A 151 -2.52 -9.66 -14.32
C VAL A 151 -2.88 -10.14 -15.72
N THR A 152 -3.72 -11.16 -15.78
CA THR A 152 -4.19 -11.80 -17.01
C THR A 152 -5.71 -11.75 -17.09
N ASP A 153 -6.27 -11.99 -18.28
CA ASP A 153 -7.70 -12.26 -18.41
C ASP A 153 -8.05 -13.70 -18.00
N ASP A 154 -9.29 -14.12 -18.26
CA ASP A 154 -9.79 -15.46 -17.97
C ASP A 154 -9.24 -16.56 -18.91
N ARG A 155 -8.41 -16.19 -19.90
CA ARG A 155 -7.70 -17.11 -20.80
C ARG A 155 -6.23 -17.29 -20.41
N GLY A 156 -5.74 -16.50 -19.47
CA GLY A 156 -4.32 -16.39 -19.14
C GLY A 156 -3.56 -15.47 -20.10
N ASP A 157 -4.26 -14.68 -20.92
CA ASP A 157 -3.62 -13.75 -21.85
C ASP A 157 -3.40 -12.37 -21.21
N MET A 158 -2.39 -11.67 -21.72
CA MET A 158 -2.11 -10.26 -21.43
C MET A 158 -2.23 -9.48 -22.72
N ALA A 159 -3.03 -8.43 -22.74
CA ALA A 159 -3.16 -7.55 -23.89
C ALA A 159 -3.43 -6.12 -23.42
N PRO A 160 -2.76 -5.08 -23.95
CA PRO A 160 -2.95 -3.73 -23.45
C PRO A 160 -4.42 -3.30 -23.58
N THR A 161 -5.11 -3.15 -22.44
CA THR A 161 -6.47 -2.60 -22.40
C THR A 161 -6.45 -1.23 -21.73
N PRO A 162 -7.35 -0.30 -22.11
CA PRO A 162 -7.48 0.98 -21.41
C PRO A 162 -8.03 0.86 -19.99
N ILE A 163 -8.56 -0.31 -19.60
CA ILE A 163 -9.43 -0.46 -18.42
C ILE A 163 -8.75 -1.24 -17.30
N LEU A 164 -8.07 -2.34 -17.65
CA LEU A 164 -7.30 -3.17 -16.72
C LEU A 164 -5.83 -3.21 -17.17
N PRO A 165 -4.86 -2.91 -16.29
CA PRO A 165 -3.45 -2.94 -16.61
C PRO A 165 -2.97 -4.39 -16.59
N THR A 166 -3.33 -5.19 -17.61
CA THR A 166 -2.80 -6.54 -17.78
C THR A 166 -1.31 -6.48 -18.09
N GLY A 167 -0.58 -7.52 -17.67
CA GLY A 167 0.85 -7.62 -17.89
C GLY A 167 1.58 -8.37 -16.78
N LEU A 168 2.89 -8.56 -16.98
CA LEU A 168 3.83 -8.98 -15.95
C LEU A 168 4.53 -7.75 -15.41
N PHE A 169 4.52 -7.58 -14.09
CA PHE A 169 5.05 -6.42 -13.41
C PHE A 169 6.13 -6.83 -12.40
N ALA A 170 7.19 -6.05 -12.32
CA ALA A 170 8.18 -6.17 -11.26
C ALA A 170 8.70 -4.78 -10.90
N PHE A 171 8.73 -4.46 -9.60
CA PHE A 171 9.27 -3.19 -9.09
C PHE A 171 8.69 -1.95 -9.80
N ASP A 172 7.36 -1.90 -9.90
CA ASP A 172 6.56 -0.84 -10.56
C ASP A 172 6.69 -0.74 -12.09
N THR A 173 7.49 -1.57 -12.75
CA THR A 173 7.64 -1.60 -14.22
C THR A 173 6.87 -2.78 -14.84
N ARG A 174 6.16 -2.56 -15.95
CA ARG A 174 5.51 -3.60 -16.75
C ARG A 174 6.49 -4.25 -17.75
N PHE A 175 6.99 -5.43 -17.41
CA PHE A 175 7.93 -6.21 -18.23
C PHE A 175 7.28 -6.97 -19.38
N LEU A 176 6.00 -7.36 -19.27
CA LEU A 176 5.22 -7.89 -20.40
C LEU A 176 3.95 -7.08 -20.54
N SER A 177 3.71 -6.56 -21.74
CA SER A 177 2.48 -5.86 -22.13
C SER A 177 1.58 -6.72 -23.02
N LEU A 178 2.15 -7.71 -23.71
CA LEU A 178 1.45 -8.68 -24.54
C LEU A 178 1.96 -10.10 -24.25
N TRP A 179 1.03 -11.02 -24.02
CA TRP A 179 1.25 -12.45 -23.87
C TRP A 179 -0.01 -13.16 -24.33
N HIS A 180 -0.07 -13.55 -25.61
CA HIS A 180 -1.32 -14.00 -26.24
C HIS A 180 -1.13 -15.33 -26.94
N LEU A 181 -1.89 -16.34 -26.52
CA LEU A 181 -1.82 -17.69 -27.06
C LEU A 181 -2.83 -17.91 -28.19
N THR A 182 -2.34 -18.45 -29.32
CA THR A 182 -3.18 -18.96 -30.41
C THR A 182 -2.79 -20.38 -30.82
N VAL A 183 -3.78 -21.15 -31.28
CA VAL A 183 -3.60 -22.48 -31.87
C VAL A 183 -4.27 -22.48 -33.23
N ASP A 184 -3.52 -22.81 -34.28
CA ASP A 184 -3.91 -22.71 -35.68
C ASP A 184 -4.49 -21.33 -36.05
N GLY A 185 -3.90 -20.28 -35.47
CA GLY A 185 -4.32 -18.89 -35.65
C GLY A 185 -5.63 -18.52 -34.94
N GLN A 186 -6.23 -19.43 -34.17
CA GLN A 186 -7.43 -19.16 -33.39
C GLN A 186 -7.08 -18.77 -31.95
N GLY A 187 -7.75 -17.73 -31.45
CA GLY A 187 -7.70 -17.37 -30.03
C GLY A 187 -8.40 -18.42 -29.15
N MET A 188 -8.08 -18.42 -27.86
CA MET A 188 -8.62 -19.40 -26.92
C MET A 188 -9.96 -18.98 -26.34
N HIS A 189 -10.83 -19.96 -26.07
CA HIS A 189 -12.05 -19.79 -25.30
C HIS A 189 -11.94 -20.53 -23.95
N PRO A 190 -12.23 -19.87 -22.82
CA PRO A 190 -12.16 -20.49 -21.51
C PRO A 190 -13.34 -21.43 -21.25
N LEU A 191 -13.06 -22.65 -20.80
CA LEU A 191 -14.05 -23.58 -20.28
C LEU A 191 -14.15 -23.50 -18.75
N SER A 192 -13.01 -23.38 -18.08
CA SER A 192 -12.92 -23.22 -16.63
C SER A 192 -11.58 -22.59 -16.25
N VAL A 193 -11.58 -21.84 -15.15
CA VAL A 193 -10.37 -21.29 -14.53
C VAL A 193 -10.35 -21.72 -13.08
N ASP A 194 -9.20 -22.21 -12.63
CA ASP A 194 -8.98 -22.71 -11.27
C ASP A 194 -7.85 -21.91 -10.60
N ASP A 195 -8.24 -21.05 -9.65
CA ASP A 195 -7.32 -20.28 -8.83
C ASP A 195 -6.79 -21.15 -7.68
N LEU A 196 -5.78 -21.98 -7.99
CA LEU A 196 -5.22 -22.98 -7.07
C LEU A 196 -4.66 -22.33 -5.80
N GLN A 197 -3.84 -21.29 -5.96
CA GLN A 197 -3.21 -20.50 -4.89
C GLN A 197 -2.99 -19.06 -5.37
N TYR A 198 -2.62 -18.14 -4.48
CA TYR A 198 -2.38 -16.73 -4.87
C TYR A 198 -1.22 -16.54 -5.85
N TYR A 199 -0.35 -17.54 -6.03
CA TYR A 199 0.80 -17.52 -6.92
C TYR A 199 0.64 -18.43 -8.15
N GLU A 200 -0.50 -19.10 -8.31
CA GLU A 200 -0.71 -20.11 -9.34
C GLU A 200 -2.18 -20.24 -9.76
N THR A 201 -2.43 -20.12 -11.07
CA THR A 201 -3.74 -20.29 -11.70
C THR A 201 -3.64 -21.28 -12.86
N ARG A 202 -4.66 -22.13 -13.02
CA ARG A 202 -4.78 -23.08 -14.13
C ARG A 202 -6.00 -22.77 -14.99
N TYR A 203 -5.83 -22.86 -16.29
CA TYR A 203 -6.85 -22.55 -17.29
C TYR A 203 -7.11 -23.79 -18.15
N PHE A 204 -8.39 -24.09 -18.38
CA PHE A 204 -8.84 -25.13 -19.29
C PHE A 204 -9.53 -24.46 -20.47
N LEU A 205 -8.93 -24.59 -21.65
CA LEU A 205 -9.27 -23.79 -22.83
C LEU A 205 -9.52 -24.69 -24.04
N VAL A 206 -10.19 -24.13 -25.05
CA VAL A 206 -10.29 -24.72 -26.39
C VAL A 206 -10.00 -23.69 -27.47
N PRO A 207 -9.41 -24.08 -28.62
CA PRO A 207 -9.24 -23.18 -29.75
C PRO A 207 -10.58 -22.75 -30.36
N GLY A 208 -10.70 -21.45 -30.66
CA GLY A 208 -11.89 -20.88 -31.29
C GLY A 208 -13.10 -20.79 -30.36
N THR A 209 -14.24 -20.39 -30.91
CA THR A 209 -15.51 -20.35 -30.16
C THR A 209 -16.21 -21.71 -30.25
N PRO A 210 -16.54 -22.37 -29.13
CA PRO A 210 -17.28 -23.62 -29.15
C PRO A 210 -18.64 -23.43 -29.84
N LEU A 211 -18.96 -24.26 -30.82
CA LEU A 211 -20.26 -24.27 -31.47
C LEU A 211 -21.20 -25.26 -30.79
N HIS A 212 -22.46 -24.89 -30.62
CA HIS A 212 -23.48 -25.81 -30.09
C HIS A 212 -23.56 -27.05 -30.99
N GLN A 213 -23.43 -28.25 -30.40
CA GLN A 213 -23.45 -29.57 -31.05
C GLN A 213 -22.17 -30.00 -31.80
N VAL A 214 -21.08 -29.23 -31.70
CA VAL A 214 -19.76 -29.65 -32.22
C VAL A 214 -18.80 -29.78 -31.04
N SER A 215 -18.34 -31.01 -30.78
CA SER A 215 -17.34 -31.27 -29.75
C SER A 215 -15.98 -30.68 -30.16
N PRO A 216 -15.28 -29.93 -29.29
CA PRO A 216 -13.91 -29.50 -29.55
C PRO A 216 -13.03 -30.73 -29.76
N THR A 217 -12.28 -30.75 -30.86
CA THR A 217 -11.37 -31.87 -31.16
C THR A 217 -10.02 -31.73 -30.47
N MET A 218 -9.76 -30.58 -29.85
CA MET A 218 -8.54 -30.26 -29.14
C MET A 218 -8.87 -29.45 -27.89
N SER A 219 -8.03 -29.57 -26.87
CA SER A 219 -8.09 -28.70 -25.70
C SER A 219 -6.69 -28.26 -25.30
N VAL A 220 -6.62 -27.14 -24.60
CA VAL A 220 -5.37 -26.57 -24.09
C VAL A 220 -5.49 -26.45 -22.58
N VAL A 221 -4.47 -26.89 -21.86
CA VAL A 221 -4.31 -26.64 -20.43
C VAL A 221 -3.12 -25.70 -20.26
N ARG A 222 -3.37 -24.53 -19.65
CA ARG A 222 -2.31 -23.59 -19.26
C ARG A 222 -2.22 -23.56 -17.75
N GLN A 223 -1.01 -23.52 -17.22
CA GLN A 223 -0.79 -23.29 -15.80
C GLN A 223 0.27 -22.22 -15.63
N GLN A 224 -0.16 -21.07 -15.12
CA GLN A 224 0.71 -19.91 -14.91
C GLN A 224 1.02 -19.79 -13.43
N SER A 225 2.30 -19.57 -13.13
CA SER A 225 2.75 -19.38 -11.75
C SER A 225 3.86 -18.33 -11.67
N ILE A 226 3.95 -17.66 -10.53
CA ILE A 226 5.09 -16.79 -10.22
C ILE A 226 5.91 -17.42 -9.09
N THR A 227 7.12 -17.83 -9.44
CA THR A 227 8.11 -18.42 -8.53
C THR A 227 9.42 -17.68 -8.69
N GLY A 228 9.38 -16.36 -8.51
CA GLY A 228 10.47 -15.45 -8.83
C GLY A 228 10.62 -15.04 -10.30
N SER A 229 9.93 -15.71 -11.20
CA SER A 229 9.74 -15.37 -12.61
C SER A 229 8.36 -15.89 -13.01
N LEU A 230 7.82 -15.43 -14.13
CA LEU A 230 6.60 -16.04 -14.67
C LEU A 230 6.99 -17.36 -15.35
N VAL A 231 6.35 -18.44 -14.91
CA VAL A 231 6.49 -19.77 -15.50
C VAL A 231 5.11 -20.22 -15.99
N GLU A 232 5.03 -20.59 -17.27
CA GLU A 232 3.84 -21.15 -17.88
C GLU A 232 4.09 -22.58 -18.36
N GLU A 233 3.35 -23.54 -17.80
CA GLU A 233 3.26 -24.90 -18.33
C GLU A 233 2.09 -24.94 -19.32
N LEU A 234 2.40 -25.23 -20.59
CA LEU A 234 1.43 -25.28 -21.68
C LEU A 234 1.31 -26.71 -22.20
N THR A 235 0.10 -27.26 -22.19
CA THR A 235 -0.22 -28.59 -22.72
C THR A 235 -1.33 -28.50 -23.76
N VAL A 236 -1.12 -29.07 -24.94
CA VAL A 236 -2.11 -29.18 -26.01
C VAL A 236 -2.47 -30.65 -26.21
N LEU A 237 -3.76 -30.97 -26.14
CA LEU A 237 -4.29 -32.33 -26.23
C LEU A 237 -5.04 -32.53 -27.54
N ASN A 238 -4.76 -33.63 -28.23
CA ASN A 238 -5.52 -34.08 -29.40
C ASN A 238 -6.55 -35.13 -28.98
N HIS A 239 -7.84 -34.85 -29.19
CA HIS A 239 -8.95 -35.77 -28.87
C HIS A 239 -9.44 -36.57 -30.09
N ARG A 240 -8.80 -36.42 -31.26
CA ARG A 240 -9.15 -37.13 -32.49
C ARG A 240 -8.54 -38.53 -32.51
N ASP A 241 -9.14 -39.39 -33.33
CA ASP A 241 -8.60 -40.73 -33.68
C ASP A 241 -7.52 -40.67 -34.77
N GLU A 242 -7.14 -39.47 -35.23
CA GLU A 242 -6.12 -39.22 -36.26
C GLU A 242 -5.05 -38.23 -35.76
N PRO A 243 -3.80 -38.32 -36.25
CA PRO A 243 -2.75 -37.36 -35.92
C PRO A 243 -3.14 -35.95 -36.36
N ALA A 244 -2.82 -34.95 -35.55
CA ALA A 244 -3.03 -33.53 -35.85
C ALA A 244 -1.67 -32.81 -35.99
N ASP A 245 -1.47 -32.13 -37.10
CA ASP A 245 -0.37 -31.17 -37.26
C ASP A 245 -0.89 -29.79 -36.82
N VAL A 246 -0.28 -29.21 -35.79
CA VAL A 246 -0.81 -28.07 -35.04
C VAL A 246 0.24 -26.96 -35.00
N HIS A 247 -0.18 -25.73 -35.30
CA HIS A 247 0.64 -24.53 -35.16
C HIS A 247 0.27 -23.80 -33.87
N ILE A 248 1.18 -23.75 -32.91
CA ILE A 248 0.98 -23.07 -31.62
C ILE A 248 1.84 -21.82 -31.62
N ARG A 249 1.23 -20.64 -31.38
CA ARG A 249 1.95 -19.36 -31.34
C ARG A 249 1.63 -18.58 -30.08
N ILE A 250 2.68 -17.98 -29.50
CA ILE A 250 2.58 -17.04 -28.39
C ILE A 250 3.14 -15.71 -28.87
N ASP A 251 2.26 -14.72 -29.01
CA ASP A 251 2.68 -13.34 -29.29
C ASP A 251 3.15 -12.68 -27.99
N ILE A 252 4.32 -12.06 -28.05
CA ILE A 252 5.02 -11.50 -26.89
C ILE A 252 5.35 -10.05 -27.18
N GLY A 253 5.10 -9.18 -26.21
CA GLY A 253 5.43 -7.77 -26.31
C GLY A 253 5.75 -7.17 -24.96
N CYS A 254 6.66 -6.19 -24.97
CA CYS A 254 7.08 -5.43 -23.80
C CYS A 254 6.91 -3.94 -24.08
N ASP A 255 6.63 -3.17 -23.03
CA ASP A 255 6.64 -1.71 -23.10
C ASP A 255 7.40 -1.05 -21.94
N PHE A 256 7.75 -1.80 -20.89
CA PHE A 256 8.53 -1.31 -19.75
C PHE A 256 7.94 -0.05 -19.10
N THR A 257 6.61 0.13 -19.23
CA THR A 257 5.91 1.29 -18.70
C THR A 257 5.75 1.17 -17.18
N ASP A 258 6.01 2.25 -16.46
CA ASP A 258 5.72 2.32 -15.03
C ASP A 258 4.21 2.22 -14.78
N VAL A 259 3.80 1.51 -13.73
CA VAL A 259 2.38 1.22 -13.42
C VAL A 259 1.51 2.49 -13.33
N CYS A 260 2.06 3.58 -12.80
CA CYS A 260 1.35 4.86 -12.71
C CYS A 260 1.20 5.55 -14.08
N ALA A 261 2.11 5.30 -15.02
CA ALA A 261 2.10 5.89 -16.36
C ALA A 261 1.26 5.10 -17.37
N ILE A 262 0.75 3.90 -17.03
CA ILE A 262 -0.08 3.09 -17.94
C ILE A 262 -1.37 3.83 -18.35
N ARG A 263 -1.89 4.71 -17.48
CA ARG A 263 -3.10 5.50 -17.74
C ARG A 263 -2.83 6.66 -18.69
N ASP A 264 -1.60 7.14 -18.73
CA ASP A 264 -1.18 8.25 -19.57
C ASP A 264 -0.62 7.69 -20.89
N ARG A 265 -0.84 8.39 -22.00
CA ARG A 265 -0.19 8.01 -23.26
C ARG A 265 1.32 8.17 -23.08
N ASN A 266 2.04 7.06 -23.06
CA ASN A 266 3.48 7.05 -22.81
C ASN A 266 4.24 7.67 -23.99
N ASP A 267 4.95 8.78 -23.73
CA ASP A 267 5.95 9.32 -24.64
C ASP A 267 7.22 8.48 -24.51
N ARG A 268 7.73 7.95 -25.63
CA ARG A 268 8.95 7.13 -25.64
C ARG A 268 10.16 7.98 -25.20
N LYS A 269 10.74 7.69 -24.04
CA LYS A 269 11.93 8.41 -23.52
C LYS A 269 13.26 7.68 -23.75
N GLY A 270 13.23 6.38 -23.97
CA GLY A 270 14.39 5.54 -24.26
C GLY A 270 14.24 4.72 -25.54
N ASN A 271 15.22 3.86 -25.78
CA ASN A 271 15.28 2.98 -26.95
C ASN A 271 14.82 1.56 -26.58
N TYR A 272 14.08 0.94 -27.49
CA TYR A 272 13.63 -0.45 -27.37
C TYR A 272 14.41 -1.32 -28.36
N TYR A 273 14.67 -2.56 -27.99
CA TYR A 273 15.28 -3.54 -28.87
C TYR A 273 14.70 -4.93 -28.65
N ALA A 274 14.80 -5.75 -29.69
CA ALA A 274 14.47 -7.18 -29.69
C ALA A 274 15.67 -7.94 -30.25
N GLN A 275 16.03 -9.05 -29.60
CA GLN A 275 17.14 -9.91 -30.01
C GLN A 275 16.73 -11.36 -29.87
N VAL A 276 17.03 -12.17 -30.90
CA VAL A 276 16.83 -13.62 -30.88
C VAL A 276 18.21 -14.26 -30.84
N GLU A 277 18.57 -14.82 -29.69
CA GLU A 277 19.89 -15.41 -29.46
C GLU A 277 19.75 -16.68 -28.65
N PHE A 278 20.54 -17.72 -28.98
CA PHE A 278 20.60 -18.98 -28.24
C PHE A 278 19.24 -19.67 -27.99
N GLY A 279 18.28 -19.52 -28.91
CA GLY A 279 16.93 -20.10 -28.76
C GLY A 279 16.06 -19.36 -27.73
N GLN A 280 16.35 -18.10 -27.45
CA GLN A 280 15.61 -17.24 -26.53
C GLN A 280 15.22 -15.93 -27.22
N LEU A 281 14.10 -15.35 -26.78
CA LEU A 281 13.70 -13.99 -27.15
C LEU A 281 14.09 -13.03 -26.02
N ARG A 282 14.91 -12.02 -26.34
CA ARG A 282 15.28 -10.94 -25.42
C ARG A 282 14.66 -9.63 -25.92
N LEU A 283 13.81 -9.04 -25.09
CA LEU A 283 13.22 -7.72 -25.32
C LEU A 283 13.77 -6.76 -24.28
N GLY A 284 14.17 -5.56 -24.68
CA GLY A 284 14.83 -4.62 -23.77
C GLY A 284 14.44 -3.18 -23.99
N TYR A 285 14.56 -2.39 -22.91
CA TYR A 285 14.40 -0.94 -22.88
C TYR A 285 15.61 -0.32 -22.19
N GLN A 286 16.17 0.71 -22.82
CA GLN A 286 17.29 1.46 -22.28
C GLN A 286 17.07 2.97 -22.40
N ARG A 287 17.24 3.67 -21.27
CA ARG A 287 17.35 5.13 -21.21
C ARG A 287 18.61 5.49 -20.44
N GLU A 288 19.59 6.07 -21.13
CA GLU A 288 20.94 6.28 -20.57
C GLU A 288 21.52 4.98 -19.98
N THR A 289 21.80 4.96 -18.68
CA THR A 289 22.28 3.78 -17.96
C THR A 289 21.16 2.92 -17.38
N PHE A 290 19.93 3.43 -17.30
CA PHE A 290 18.78 2.63 -16.85
C PHE A 290 18.41 1.60 -17.92
N CYS A 291 18.40 0.33 -17.54
CA CYS A 291 18.08 -0.79 -18.42
C CYS A 291 17.12 -1.78 -17.75
N ARG A 292 16.17 -2.29 -18.54
CA ARG A 292 15.23 -3.36 -18.18
C ARG A 292 15.12 -4.31 -19.35
N GLU A 293 15.19 -5.61 -19.08
CA GLU A 293 15.04 -6.63 -20.11
C GLU A 293 14.10 -7.74 -19.65
N THR A 294 13.43 -8.34 -20.62
CA THR A 294 12.64 -9.56 -20.47
C THR A 294 13.26 -10.63 -21.34
N VAL A 295 13.63 -11.77 -20.75
CA VAL A 295 14.15 -12.94 -21.48
C VAL A 295 13.14 -14.07 -21.42
N ILE A 296 12.76 -14.58 -22.59
CA ILE A 296 11.79 -15.66 -22.73
C ILE A 296 12.47 -16.88 -23.33
N SER A 297 12.23 -18.04 -22.73
CA SER A 297 12.74 -19.33 -23.20
C SER A 297 11.70 -20.44 -23.05
N SER A 298 11.87 -21.54 -23.79
CA SER A 298 11.01 -22.73 -23.76
C SER A 298 11.83 -24.00 -23.54
N THR A 299 11.23 -25.03 -22.96
CA THR A 299 11.85 -26.35 -22.83
C THR A 299 11.87 -27.13 -24.14
N GLU A 300 10.91 -26.85 -25.03
CA GLU A 300 10.86 -27.43 -26.38
C GLU A 300 11.44 -26.42 -27.39
N PRO A 301 12.10 -26.88 -28.48
CA PRO A 301 12.61 -25.99 -29.51
C PRO A 301 11.48 -25.18 -30.18
N ALA A 302 11.64 -23.86 -30.24
CA ALA A 302 10.69 -22.95 -30.86
C ALA A 302 11.28 -22.26 -32.10
N GLN A 303 10.42 -21.89 -33.03
CA GLN A 303 10.72 -20.87 -34.03
C GLN A 303 10.47 -19.50 -33.39
N ILE A 304 11.48 -18.64 -33.37
CA ILE A 304 11.44 -17.36 -32.62
C ILE A 304 11.64 -16.21 -33.60
N ASP A 305 10.76 -15.23 -33.50
CA ASP A 305 10.86 -13.93 -34.18
C ASP A 305 10.81 -12.79 -33.14
N GLU A 306 10.94 -11.54 -33.58
CA GLU A 306 10.92 -10.37 -32.67
C GLU A 306 9.56 -10.18 -31.97
N GLY A 307 8.50 -10.83 -32.44
CA GLY A 307 7.14 -10.74 -31.92
C GLY A 307 6.66 -11.95 -31.13
N GLY A 308 7.45 -13.02 -30.98
CA GLY A 308 7.02 -14.18 -30.21
C GLY A 308 7.73 -15.50 -30.50
N MET A 309 7.09 -16.59 -30.04
CA MET A 309 7.56 -17.97 -30.19
C MET A 309 6.47 -18.82 -30.83
N ALA A 310 6.86 -19.70 -31.76
CA ALA A 310 5.96 -20.63 -32.43
C ALA A 310 6.49 -22.07 -32.40
N PHE A 311 5.55 -23.02 -32.35
CA PHE A 311 5.81 -24.45 -32.30
C PHE A 311 4.94 -25.15 -33.35
N ASP A 312 5.59 -25.80 -34.32
CA ASP A 312 4.92 -26.68 -35.27
C ASP A 312 5.07 -28.11 -34.76
N VAL A 313 3.97 -28.70 -34.30
CA VAL A 313 3.98 -29.99 -33.61
C VAL A 313 2.98 -30.95 -34.22
N ARG A 314 3.40 -32.21 -34.35
CA ARG A 314 2.50 -33.31 -34.69
C ARG A 314 2.10 -34.05 -33.43
N ILE A 315 0.80 -34.05 -33.12
CA ILE A 315 0.25 -34.70 -31.93
C ILE A 315 -0.53 -35.94 -32.38
N GLU A 316 -0.05 -37.12 -32.00
CA GLU A 316 -0.68 -38.40 -32.30
C GLU A 316 -2.08 -38.54 -31.66
N PRO A 317 -2.94 -39.45 -32.15
CA PRO A 317 -4.29 -39.66 -31.62
C PRO A 317 -4.30 -39.87 -30.10
N HIS A 318 -5.15 -39.13 -29.39
CA HIS A 318 -5.29 -39.20 -27.92
C HIS A 318 -3.99 -38.93 -27.14
N GLN A 319 -3.00 -38.30 -27.76
CA GLN A 319 -1.76 -37.85 -27.12
C GLN A 319 -1.80 -36.34 -26.84
N ASN A 320 -0.76 -35.87 -26.15
CA ASN A 320 -0.56 -34.46 -25.88
C ASN A 320 0.88 -34.04 -26.21
N TRP A 321 1.05 -32.76 -26.46
CA TRP A 321 2.34 -32.08 -26.49
C TRP A 321 2.39 -31.07 -25.34
N SER A 322 3.55 -30.91 -24.71
CA SER A 322 3.73 -29.95 -23.61
C SER A 322 5.07 -29.22 -23.70
N THR A 323 5.09 -27.97 -23.27
CA THR A 323 6.31 -27.18 -23.06
C THR A 323 6.20 -26.32 -21.81
N THR A 324 7.33 -25.90 -21.25
CA THR A 324 7.39 -24.92 -20.17
C THR A 324 8.08 -23.66 -20.67
N LEU A 325 7.42 -22.53 -20.49
CA LEU A 325 7.90 -21.20 -20.84
C LEU A 325 8.38 -20.50 -19.58
N HIS A 326 9.57 -19.90 -19.66
CA HIS A 326 10.16 -19.11 -18.58
C HIS A 326 10.31 -17.67 -19.03
N VAL A 327 9.79 -16.73 -18.25
CA VAL A 327 9.90 -15.28 -18.49
C VAL A 327 10.66 -14.64 -17.34
N GLU A 328 11.91 -14.29 -17.60
CA GLU A 328 12.80 -13.66 -16.62
C GLU A 328 12.79 -12.13 -16.77
N THR A 329 12.69 -11.43 -15.64
CA THR A 329 12.77 -9.96 -15.57
C THR A 329 14.15 -9.54 -15.09
N LEU A 330 14.91 -8.86 -15.94
CA LEU A 330 16.30 -8.47 -15.67
C LEU A 330 16.43 -6.97 -15.41
N GLY A 331 17.35 -6.64 -14.50
CA GLY A 331 17.77 -5.28 -14.18
C GLY A 331 18.99 -4.83 -14.99
N GLN A 332 19.65 -3.79 -14.50
CA GLN A 332 20.70 -3.08 -15.22
C GLN A 332 21.99 -3.89 -15.45
N ASP A 333 22.28 -4.86 -14.59
CA ASP A 333 23.47 -5.72 -14.69
C ASP A 333 23.22 -7.00 -15.52
N GLY A 334 22.09 -7.06 -16.24
CA GLY A 334 21.67 -8.25 -16.99
C GLY A 334 21.34 -9.44 -16.09
N ARG A 335 21.17 -9.20 -14.79
CA ARG A 335 20.78 -10.20 -13.79
C ARG A 335 19.34 -9.97 -13.39
N ASP A 336 18.77 -11.00 -12.76
CA ASP A 336 17.47 -10.92 -12.11
C ASP A 336 17.36 -9.66 -11.26
N ILE A 337 16.37 -8.82 -11.56
CA ILE A 337 16.16 -7.53 -10.91
C ILE A 337 16.04 -7.68 -9.37
N ARG A 338 15.61 -8.83 -8.87
CA ARG A 338 15.55 -9.12 -7.42
C ARG A 338 16.92 -9.33 -6.81
N ARG A 339 17.90 -9.87 -7.54
CA ARG A 339 19.27 -9.97 -7.02
C ARG A 339 19.86 -8.58 -6.85
N THR A 340 19.65 -7.73 -7.85
CA THR A 340 20.10 -6.34 -7.86
C THR A 340 19.42 -5.53 -6.76
N LEU A 341 18.10 -5.72 -6.54
CA LEU A 341 17.32 -4.89 -5.61
C LEU A 341 17.11 -5.50 -4.21
N GLN A 342 17.18 -6.82 -4.04
CA GLN A 342 16.80 -7.52 -2.80
C GLN A 342 17.77 -8.64 -2.38
N GLY A 343 18.75 -9.02 -3.21
CA GLY A 343 19.71 -10.09 -2.93
C GLY A 343 19.09 -11.50 -2.83
N ARG A 344 17.87 -11.74 -3.34
CA ARG A 344 17.14 -13.01 -3.20
C ARG A 344 17.18 -13.89 -4.47
N HIS A 345 16.96 -15.20 -4.26
CA HIS A 345 16.77 -16.22 -5.29
C HIS A 345 15.29 -16.62 -5.42
N SER A 346 14.94 -17.32 -6.51
CA SER A 346 13.61 -17.93 -6.72
C SER A 346 13.23 -18.91 -5.62
N ARG A 347 11.92 -19.00 -5.33
CA ARG A 347 11.34 -19.96 -4.38
C ARG A 347 10.64 -21.07 -5.14
N ALA A 348 10.78 -22.32 -4.72
CA ALA A 348 10.00 -23.41 -5.30
C ALA A 348 8.53 -23.37 -4.83
N LYS A 349 7.59 -23.83 -5.67
CA LYS A 349 6.14 -23.87 -5.34
C LYS A 349 5.85 -24.53 -3.99
N HIS A 350 6.55 -25.62 -3.67
CA HIS A 350 6.38 -26.33 -2.39
C HIS A 350 6.77 -25.46 -1.18
N GLN A 351 7.82 -24.65 -1.31
CA GLN A 351 8.24 -23.74 -0.25
C GLN A 351 7.19 -22.65 -0.02
N MET A 352 6.64 -22.04 -1.08
CA MET A 352 5.59 -21.02 -0.97
C MET A 352 4.34 -21.58 -0.29
N ARG A 353 3.97 -22.83 -0.62
CA ARG A 353 2.86 -23.54 0.05
C ARG A 353 3.12 -23.72 1.55
N GLN A 354 4.31 -24.18 1.94
CA GLN A 354 4.67 -24.35 3.35
C GLN A 354 4.67 -23.02 4.12
N GLU A 355 5.14 -21.94 3.49
CA GLU A 355 5.11 -20.60 4.07
C GLU A 355 3.67 -20.12 4.30
N LEU A 356 2.76 -20.36 3.34
CA LEU A 356 1.33 -20.06 3.48
C LEU A 356 0.67 -20.91 4.57
N ASP A 357 0.91 -22.23 4.59
CA ASP A 357 0.35 -23.12 5.62
C ASP A 357 0.80 -22.71 7.03
N SER A 358 2.08 -22.33 7.17
CA SER A 358 2.64 -21.82 8.44
C SER A 358 2.00 -20.49 8.86
N TRP A 359 1.79 -19.57 7.91
CA TRP A 359 1.09 -18.31 8.13
C TRP A 359 -0.34 -18.54 8.64
N LEU A 360 -1.11 -19.38 7.96
CA LEU A 360 -2.49 -19.70 8.34
C LEU A 360 -2.57 -20.41 9.70
N ALA A 361 -1.61 -21.27 10.02
CA ALA A 361 -1.56 -21.99 11.29
C ALA A 361 -1.24 -21.10 12.50
N GLN A 362 -0.59 -19.95 12.29
CA GLN A 362 -0.25 -19.01 13.35
C GLN A 362 -1.42 -18.12 13.77
N ALA A 363 -2.34 -17.85 12.83
CA ALA A 363 -3.53 -17.05 13.09
C ALA A 363 -4.52 -17.74 14.06
N PRO A 364 -5.32 -16.96 14.81
CA PRO A 364 -6.40 -17.48 15.64
C PRO A 364 -7.38 -18.38 14.88
N LYS A 365 -7.93 -19.41 15.51
CA LYS A 365 -8.86 -20.33 14.83
C LYS A 365 -10.29 -19.85 14.99
N LEU A 366 -10.92 -19.49 13.87
CA LEU A 366 -12.33 -19.13 13.82
C LEU A 366 -13.21 -20.37 13.69
N ARG A 367 -14.19 -20.51 14.59
CA ARG A 367 -15.32 -21.44 14.46
C ARG A 367 -16.61 -20.65 14.44
N SER A 368 -17.34 -20.71 13.33
CA SER A 368 -18.57 -19.95 13.15
C SER A 368 -19.62 -20.75 12.40
N GLU A 369 -20.90 -20.58 12.77
CA GLU A 369 -22.04 -21.06 11.98
C GLU A 369 -22.37 -20.12 10.81
N TRP A 370 -21.83 -18.90 10.84
CA TRP A 370 -21.92 -17.97 9.72
C TRP A 370 -20.84 -18.31 8.68
N GLN A 371 -21.26 -19.01 7.62
CA GLN A 371 -20.35 -19.49 6.58
C GLN A 371 -19.64 -18.35 5.83
N THR A 372 -20.36 -17.26 5.54
CA THR A 372 -19.77 -16.08 4.89
C THR A 372 -18.62 -15.51 5.71
N LEU A 373 -18.79 -15.31 7.02
CA LEU A 373 -17.71 -14.86 7.89
C LEU A 373 -16.52 -15.82 7.89
N SER A 374 -16.76 -17.14 7.91
CA SER A 374 -15.69 -18.15 7.90
C SER A 374 -14.88 -18.10 6.60
N ALA A 375 -15.57 -18.03 5.46
CA ALA A 375 -14.93 -17.95 4.14
C ALA A 375 -14.14 -16.64 3.97
N THR A 376 -14.72 -15.51 4.38
CA THR A 376 -14.09 -14.19 4.29
C THR A 376 -12.91 -14.07 5.24
N TYR A 377 -12.99 -14.63 6.46
CA TYR A 377 -11.85 -14.70 7.39
C TYR A 377 -10.66 -15.44 6.78
N GLN A 378 -10.88 -16.64 6.23
CA GLN A 378 -9.82 -17.42 5.62
C GLN A 378 -9.25 -16.70 4.38
N ARG A 379 -10.10 -16.11 3.55
CA ARG A 379 -9.67 -15.36 2.37
C ARG A 379 -8.86 -14.11 2.74
N SER A 380 -9.27 -13.37 3.76
CA SER A 380 -8.51 -12.23 4.30
C SER A 380 -7.10 -12.63 4.71
N LEU A 381 -6.92 -13.75 5.41
CA LEU A 381 -5.58 -14.22 5.80
C LEU A 381 -4.72 -14.61 4.59
N VAL A 382 -5.29 -15.26 3.59
CA VAL A 382 -4.58 -15.60 2.33
C VAL A 382 -4.18 -14.33 1.57
N ASP A 383 -5.05 -13.32 1.52
CA ASP A 383 -4.77 -12.07 0.83
C ASP A 383 -3.66 -11.27 1.53
N LEU A 384 -3.65 -11.24 2.87
CA LEU A 384 -2.57 -10.66 3.65
C LEU A 384 -1.24 -11.39 3.44
N ALA A 385 -1.26 -12.72 3.31
CA ALA A 385 -0.07 -13.50 2.97
C ALA A 385 0.45 -13.17 1.55
N ALA A 386 -0.47 -13.04 0.59
CA ALA A 386 -0.15 -12.73 -0.79
C ALA A 386 0.47 -11.33 -0.93
N LEU A 387 -0.09 -10.33 -0.24
CA LEU A 387 0.35 -8.93 -0.31
C LEU A 387 1.66 -8.64 0.44
N ARG A 388 2.39 -9.66 0.91
CA ARG A 388 3.69 -9.49 1.58
C ARG A 388 4.75 -8.97 0.60
N TYR A 389 4.99 -7.68 0.65
CA TYR A 389 5.95 -6.93 -0.15
C TYR A 389 7.26 -6.72 0.62
N GLN A 390 8.40 -6.75 -0.08
CA GLN A 390 9.70 -6.50 0.53
C GLN A 390 10.21 -5.10 0.19
N VAL A 391 10.54 -4.33 1.23
CA VAL A 391 11.09 -2.98 1.11
C VAL A 391 12.59 -3.04 0.83
N LEU A 392 13.07 -2.16 -0.04
CA LEU A 392 14.48 -2.03 -0.36
C LEU A 392 15.34 -1.83 0.89
N GLY A 393 16.31 -2.71 1.11
CA GLY A 393 17.21 -2.66 2.27
C GLY A 393 16.64 -3.23 3.57
N MET A 394 15.45 -3.85 3.54
CA MET A 394 14.86 -4.55 4.68
C MET A 394 14.71 -6.04 4.39
N GLN A 395 14.90 -6.86 5.44
CA GLN A 395 14.77 -8.32 5.36
C GLN A 395 13.35 -8.81 5.69
N THR A 396 12.49 -7.92 6.21
CA THR A 396 11.12 -8.24 6.62
C THR A 396 10.09 -7.78 5.58
N HIS A 397 8.90 -8.35 5.67
CA HIS A 397 7.81 -8.12 4.73
C HIS A 397 6.75 -7.20 5.35
N LEU A 398 6.13 -6.39 4.50
CA LEU A 398 5.00 -5.51 4.82
C LEU A 398 3.86 -5.76 3.86
N PRO A 399 2.59 -5.56 4.28
CA PRO A 399 1.49 -5.57 3.33
C PRO A 399 1.64 -4.39 2.35
N ALA A 400 1.74 -4.70 1.06
CA ALA A 400 1.45 -3.73 0.00
C ALA A 400 -0.03 -3.35 0.03
N ALA A 401 -0.38 -2.18 -0.50
CA ALA A 401 -1.75 -1.68 -0.45
C ALA A 401 -2.73 -2.55 -1.25
N GLY A 402 -2.48 -2.81 -2.54
CA GLY A 402 -3.38 -3.65 -3.32
C GLY A 402 -3.07 -3.77 -4.81
N LEU A 403 -3.59 -4.82 -5.44
CA LEU A 403 -3.36 -5.09 -6.86
C LEU A 403 -4.51 -4.58 -7.74
N PRO A 404 -4.23 -4.06 -8.96
CA PRO A 404 -2.91 -3.95 -9.58
C PRO A 404 -2.20 -2.60 -9.38
N TRP A 405 -2.93 -1.54 -9.02
CA TRP A 405 -2.44 -0.17 -9.07
C TRP A 405 -1.51 0.20 -7.91
N PHE A 406 -1.68 -0.44 -6.75
CA PHE A 406 -1.05 -0.08 -5.50
C PHE A 406 -0.16 -1.20 -4.95
N MET A 407 0.47 -1.99 -5.83
CA MET A 407 1.40 -3.07 -5.44
C MET A 407 2.77 -2.50 -5.04
N THR A 408 2.75 -1.64 -4.03
CA THR A 408 3.92 -1.12 -3.33
C THR A 408 3.52 -0.79 -1.89
N ILE A 409 4.46 -0.26 -1.10
CA ILE A 409 4.15 0.24 0.24
C ILE A 409 3.52 1.62 0.17
N PHE A 410 2.28 1.68 0.66
CA PHE A 410 1.63 2.90 1.13
C PHE A 410 1.57 2.82 2.65
N ASN A 411 2.30 3.68 3.35
CA ASN A 411 2.42 3.57 4.81
C ASN A 411 1.07 3.72 5.52
N ARG A 412 0.15 4.54 4.99
CA ARG A 412 -1.20 4.65 5.56
C ARG A 412 -1.87 3.28 5.60
N ASP A 413 -1.89 2.60 4.47
CA ASP A 413 -2.49 1.28 4.29
C ASP A 413 -1.79 0.24 5.17
N THR A 414 -0.46 0.26 5.19
CA THR A 414 0.34 -0.64 5.99
C THR A 414 0.10 -0.43 7.51
N ILE A 415 0.00 0.82 7.97
CA ILE A 415 -0.29 1.18 9.36
C ILE A 415 -1.69 0.72 9.77
N LEU A 416 -2.72 1.07 8.97
CA LEU A 416 -4.10 0.71 9.27
C LEU A 416 -4.33 -0.79 9.18
N THR A 417 -3.74 -1.47 8.19
CA THR A 417 -3.78 -2.94 8.09
C THR A 417 -3.15 -3.56 9.34
N SER A 418 -1.95 -3.09 9.74
CA SER A 418 -1.29 -3.59 10.95
C SER A 418 -2.15 -3.39 12.19
N PHE A 419 -2.80 -2.23 12.34
CA PHE A 419 -3.74 -1.97 13.45
C PHE A 419 -4.93 -2.95 13.44
N GLN A 420 -5.55 -3.14 12.27
CA GLN A 420 -6.69 -4.04 12.09
C GLN A 420 -6.34 -5.51 12.39
N THR A 421 -5.11 -5.92 12.08
CA THR A 421 -4.67 -7.31 12.16
C THR A 421 -3.95 -7.66 13.48
N LEU A 422 -3.70 -6.70 14.38
CA LEU A 422 -2.94 -6.93 15.63
C LEU A 422 -3.36 -8.18 16.42
N PRO A 423 -4.67 -8.49 16.62
CA PRO A 423 -5.09 -9.69 17.35
C PRO A 423 -4.81 -11.01 16.62
N PHE A 424 -4.35 -10.96 15.37
CA PHE A 424 -4.28 -12.12 14.46
C PHE A 424 -2.87 -12.34 13.93
N THR A 425 -2.25 -11.28 13.40
CA THR A 425 -0.91 -11.27 12.79
C THR A 425 -0.13 -10.02 13.23
N PRO A 426 0.34 -9.97 14.50
CA PRO A 426 1.02 -8.79 15.07
C PRO A 426 2.39 -8.49 14.44
N GLU A 427 2.99 -9.43 13.71
CA GLU A 427 4.30 -9.30 13.06
C GLU A 427 4.37 -8.16 12.02
N PHE A 428 3.24 -7.82 11.38
CA PHE A 428 3.19 -6.68 10.47
C PHE A 428 3.42 -5.35 11.20
N ALA A 429 2.90 -5.21 12.42
CA ALA A 429 3.05 -3.98 13.20
C ALA A 429 4.53 -3.70 13.51
N VAL A 430 5.31 -4.73 13.87
CA VAL A 430 6.76 -4.57 14.17
C VAL A 430 7.49 -3.95 13.00
N THR A 431 7.33 -4.51 11.81
CA THR A 431 8.04 -4.03 10.62
C THR A 431 7.56 -2.63 10.23
N THR A 432 6.26 -2.37 10.35
CA THR A 432 5.65 -1.07 10.05
C THR A 432 6.16 0.02 10.98
N LEU A 433 6.28 -0.30 12.27
CA LEU A 433 6.84 0.61 13.27
C LEU A 433 8.31 0.91 12.97
N MET A 434 9.10 -0.10 12.60
CA MET A 434 10.51 0.09 12.24
C MET A 434 10.73 0.98 11.00
N LEU A 435 9.75 1.09 10.08
CA LEU A 435 9.80 2.06 8.98
C LEU A 435 9.81 3.51 9.45
N GLY A 436 9.41 3.81 10.69
CA GLY A 436 9.52 5.15 11.27
C GLY A 436 10.95 5.68 11.35
N ASN A 437 11.96 4.80 11.21
CA ASN A 437 13.37 5.20 11.06
C ASN A 437 13.68 5.86 9.70
N GLN A 438 12.79 5.72 8.73
CA GLN A 438 12.84 6.35 7.40
C GLN A 438 11.95 7.59 7.29
N ARG A 439 11.41 8.10 8.41
CA ARG A 439 10.72 9.40 8.48
C ARG A 439 11.55 10.52 7.86
N GLY A 440 10.88 11.62 7.53
CA GLY A 440 11.48 12.83 7.00
C GLY A 440 12.43 13.45 8.01
N LYS A 441 13.54 14.00 7.50
CA LYS A 441 14.67 14.50 8.31
C LYS A 441 15.02 15.93 7.97
N LYS A 442 14.52 16.42 6.84
CA LYS A 442 14.81 17.74 6.28
C LYS A 442 13.57 18.29 5.58
N LEU A 443 13.64 19.57 5.22
CA LEU A 443 12.64 20.19 4.36
C LEU A 443 12.98 19.89 2.90
N ASN A 444 12.03 19.32 2.17
CA ASN A 444 12.16 19.08 0.73
C ASN A 444 10.81 19.25 0.02
N ASP A 445 10.62 20.38 -0.69
CA ASP A 445 9.37 20.67 -1.43
C ASP A 445 9.07 19.59 -2.50
N PHE A 446 10.10 18.98 -3.10
CA PHE A 446 9.87 18.01 -4.18
C PHE A 446 9.20 16.74 -3.68
N GLN A 447 9.57 16.28 -2.49
CA GLN A 447 9.06 15.06 -1.85
C GLN A 447 7.91 15.33 -0.89
N ASP A 448 7.55 16.59 -0.61
CA ASP A 448 6.73 17.00 0.54
C ASP A 448 7.36 16.60 1.91
N GLU A 449 8.70 16.48 1.97
CA GLU A 449 9.41 16.03 3.17
C GLU A 449 9.45 17.12 4.24
N GLU A 450 9.14 16.73 5.47
CA GLU A 450 9.27 17.54 6.68
C GLU A 450 9.91 16.72 7.79
N PRO A 451 10.75 17.32 8.66
CA PRO A 451 11.33 16.61 9.79
C PRO A 451 10.25 16.01 10.69
N GLY A 452 10.36 14.70 10.95
CA GLY A 452 9.40 13.95 11.78
C GLY A 452 8.22 13.34 11.03
N LYS A 453 7.96 13.73 9.78
CA LYS A 453 6.84 13.22 8.98
C LYS A 453 7.07 11.79 8.50
N ILE A 454 6.09 10.91 8.59
CA ILE A 454 6.18 9.54 8.04
C ILE A 454 5.80 9.58 6.56
N TRP A 455 6.62 9.00 5.69
CA TRP A 455 6.38 9.04 4.23
C TRP A 455 5.08 8.32 3.85
N HIS A 456 4.49 8.71 2.73
CA HIS A 456 3.25 8.17 2.20
C HIS A 456 3.48 6.93 1.33
N GLU A 457 4.31 7.05 0.30
CA GLU A 457 4.49 6.04 -0.76
C GLU A 457 5.96 5.94 -1.22
N ALA A 458 6.39 4.77 -1.69
CA ALA A 458 7.70 4.56 -2.30
C ALA A 458 7.59 3.68 -3.56
N ARG A 459 7.98 4.20 -4.73
CA ARG A 459 7.92 3.51 -6.03
C ARG A 459 9.30 3.38 -6.67
N LEU A 460 9.63 2.22 -7.22
CA LEU A 460 10.98 1.89 -7.72
C LEU A 460 11.12 1.86 -9.25
N GLY A 461 10.13 2.40 -9.95
CA GLY A 461 10.07 2.48 -11.42
C GLY A 461 11.04 3.50 -12.05
N GLU A 462 11.01 3.60 -13.38
CA GLU A 462 11.82 4.51 -14.19
C GLU A 462 11.62 5.97 -13.77
N LEU A 463 10.37 6.40 -13.56
CA LEU A 463 10.06 7.79 -13.22
C LEU A 463 10.76 8.23 -11.92
N SER A 464 10.84 7.34 -10.94
CA SER A 464 11.60 7.59 -9.71
C SER A 464 13.10 7.60 -9.95
N ALA A 465 13.61 6.70 -10.79
CA ALA A 465 15.04 6.61 -11.11
C ALA A 465 15.60 7.91 -11.73
N PHE A 466 14.76 8.65 -12.46
CA PHE A 466 15.10 9.93 -13.09
C PHE A 466 14.64 11.17 -12.31
N ASP A 467 14.22 11.02 -11.04
CA ASP A 467 13.66 12.10 -10.21
C ASP A 467 12.49 12.86 -10.90
N GLU A 468 11.73 12.16 -11.75
CA GLU A 468 10.50 12.66 -12.37
C GLU A 468 9.28 12.43 -11.47
N GLN A 469 9.36 11.42 -10.59
CA GLN A 469 8.46 11.18 -9.47
C GLN A 469 9.27 11.13 -8.16
N PRO A 470 8.74 11.63 -7.03
CA PRO A 470 9.47 11.61 -5.77
C PRO A 470 9.62 10.22 -5.15
N LEU A 471 10.80 9.91 -4.58
CA LEU A 471 11.08 8.65 -3.89
C LEU A 471 11.85 8.86 -2.57
N PRO A 472 11.28 8.51 -1.40
CA PRO A 472 9.85 8.30 -1.17
C PRO A 472 9.08 9.64 -1.25
N LEU A 473 7.76 9.54 -1.40
CA LEU A 473 6.82 10.65 -1.37
C LEU A 473 6.24 10.80 0.04
N PHE A 474 6.19 12.02 0.59
CA PHE A 474 5.69 12.35 1.94
C PHE A 474 4.32 13.06 1.92
N SER A 475 3.58 12.96 0.82
CA SER A 475 2.30 13.66 0.63
C SER A 475 1.13 12.98 1.36
N ALA A 476 1.23 12.87 2.69
CA ALA A 476 0.19 12.42 3.59
C ALA A 476 0.34 13.07 4.97
N ALA A 477 -0.76 13.57 5.53
CA ALA A 477 -0.78 14.23 6.83
C ALA A 477 -1.24 13.28 7.97
N ASP A 478 -1.86 12.15 7.63
CA ASP A 478 -2.37 11.17 8.60
C ASP A 478 -1.36 10.08 9.00
N THR A 479 -0.38 9.76 8.15
CA THR A 479 0.62 8.71 8.40
C THR A 479 1.35 8.90 9.73
N THR A 480 1.76 10.13 10.04
CA THR A 480 2.52 10.46 11.25
C THR A 480 1.71 10.23 12.54
N PRO A 481 0.51 10.81 12.74
CA PRO A 481 -0.29 10.50 13.93
C PRO A 481 -0.77 9.03 13.97
N LEU A 482 -1.11 8.42 12.82
CA LEU A 482 -1.50 7.00 12.77
C LEU A 482 -0.37 6.07 13.21
N TRP A 483 0.89 6.38 12.87
CA TRP A 483 2.05 5.60 13.30
C TRP A 483 2.21 5.61 14.82
N LEU A 484 1.96 6.76 15.47
CA LEU A 484 1.98 6.88 16.94
C LEU A 484 0.85 6.09 17.60
N ILE A 485 -0.35 6.10 17.01
CA ILE A 485 -1.48 5.30 17.46
C ILE A 485 -1.16 3.80 17.38
N LEU A 486 -0.55 3.35 16.28
CA LEU A 486 -0.13 1.96 16.12
C LEU A 486 0.93 1.55 17.15
N LEU A 487 1.89 2.42 17.47
CA LEU A 487 2.96 2.13 18.44
C LEU A 487 2.37 1.78 19.82
N ASP A 488 1.41 2.58 20.27
CA ASP A 488 0.72 2.34 21.53
C ASP A 488 -0.17 1.11 21.51
N GLU A 489 -0.98 0.95 20.45
CA GLU A 489 -1.88 -0.21 20.33
C GLU A 489 -1.07 -1.52 20.23
N TYR A 490 0.06 -1.51 19.52
CA TYR A 490 0.99 -2.65 19.46
C TYR A 490 1.45 -3.05 20.86
N GLU A 491 1.92 -2.09 21.68
CA GLU A 491 2.35 -2.38 23.04
C GLU A 491 1.20 -2.95 23.89
N ARG A 492 -0.01 -2.38 23.79
CA ARG A 492 -1.17 -2.87 24.54
C ARG A 492 -1.46 -4.35 24.28
N TRP A 493 -1.25 -4.80 23.05
CA TRP A 493 -1.45 -6.20 22.65
C TRP A 493 -0.25 -7.09 22.97
N THR A 494 0.98 -6.67 22.68
CA THR A 494 2.16 -7.54 22.73
C THR A 494 2.96 -7.44 24.03
N GLY A 495 2.85 -6.33 24.76
CA GLY A 495 3.67 -6.03 25.93
C GLY A 495 5.15 -5.75 25.61
N ASP A 496 5.50 -5.52 24.34
CA ASP A 496 6.87 -5.30 23.89
C ASP A 496 7.39 -3.89 24.24
N ALA A 497 7.74 -3.72 25.51
CA ALA A 497 8.31 -2.50 26.04
C ALA A 497 9.71 -2.18 25.46
N ALA A 498 10.42 -3.17 24.94
CA ALA A 498 11.75 -2.98 24.37
C ALA A 498 11.66 -2.18 23.07
N LEU A 499 10.76 -2.57 22.17
CA LEU A 499 10.54 -1.83 20.92
C LEU A 499 10.02 -0.41 21.18
N VAL A 500 9.13 -0.23 22.15
CA VAL A 500 8.60 1.11 22.52
C VAL A 500 9.70 2.05 23.00
N ARG A 501 10.65 1.56 23.81
CA ARG A 501 11.81 2.37 24.23
C ARG A 501 12.74 2.65 23.07
N GLN A 502 13.00 1.66 22.22
CA GLN A 502 13.84 1.83 21.04
C GLN A 502 13.30 2.91 20.09
N LEU A 503 11.97 2.98 19.95
CA LEU A 503 11.30 3.90 19.04
C LEU A 503 10.94 5.26 19.68
N GLU A 504 11.31 5.50 20.95
CA GLU A 504 11.07 6.78 21.62
C GLU A 504 11.61 7.99 20.82
N PRO A 505 12.85 8.01 20.32
CA PRO A 505 13.36 9.17 19.59
C PRO A 505 12.58 9.43 18.29
N VAL A 506 12.05 8.37 17.68
CA VAL A 506 11.18 8.45 16.50
C VAL A 506 9.84 9.08 16.88
N ALA A 507 9.22 8.59 17.95
CA ALA A 507 7.92 9.06 18.42
C ALA A 507 7.95 10.54 18.81
N ARG A 508 9.00 10.99 19.52
CA ARG A 508 9.17 12.40 19.89
C ARG A 508 9.28 13.32 18.68
N LEU A 509 9.98 12.90 17.62
CA LEU A 509 10.06 13.67 16.37
C LEU A 509 8.72 13.73 15.62
N CYS A 510 7.95 12.64 15.64
CA CYS A 510 6.61 12.63 15.07
C CYS A 510 5.65 13.55 15.84
N LEU A 511 5.71 13.55 17.17
CA LEU A 511 4.96 14.47 18.03
C LEU A 511 5.38 15.92 17.81
N ALA A 512 6.68 16.18 17.69
CA ALA A 512 7.19 17.50 17.34
C ALA A 512 6.68 17.97 15.97
N TRP A 513 6.60 17.09 14.97
CA TRP A 513 6.03 17.42 13.66
C TRP A 513 4.56 17.87 13.77
N ILE A 514 3.74 17.18 14.57
CA ILE A 514 2.34 17.54 14.83
C ILE A 514 2.22 18.97 15.37
N ASP A 515 3.11 19.37 16.27
CA ASP A 515 3.06 20.68 16.94
C ASP A 515 3.80 21.81 16.21
N THR A 516 4.54 21.50 15.13
CA THR A 516 5.38 22.48 14.43
C THR A 516 5.06 22.58 12.95
N TYR A 517 5.43 21.59 12.15
CA TYR A 517 5.29 21.63 10.69
C TYR A 517 3.85 21.41 10.24
N ALA A 518 3.10 20.57 10.96
CA ALA A 518 1.70 20.29 10.66
C ALA A 518 0.77 21.46 11.02
N ASP A 519 1.13 22.29 12.01
CA ASP A 519 0.41 23.53 12.33
C ASP A 519 0.88 24.70 11.46
N ALA A 520 0.72 24.54 10.14
CA ALA A 520 1.21 25.50 9.15
C ALA A 520 0.61 26.91 9.30
N LEU A 521 -0.54 27.06 9.97
CA LEU A 521 -1.20 28.35 10.22
C LEU A 521 -1.04 28.86 11.67
N GLY A 522 -0.37 28.12 12.56
CA GLY A 522 -0.21 28.52 13.97
C GLY A 522 -1.52 28.56 14.76
N THR A 523 -2.50 27.74 14.38
CA THR A 523 -3.85 27.70 14.97
C THR A 523 -4.02 26.54 15.97
N GLY A 524 -3.02 25.68 16.08
CA GLY A 524 -3.05 24.44 16.86
C GLY A 524 -3.84 23.30 16.21
N TYR A 525 -3.97 23.32 14.87
CA TYR A 525 -4.57 22.26 14.05
C TYR A 525 -3.57 21.72 13.03
N ILE A 526 -3.74 20.49 12.58
CA ILE A 526 -3.03 19.95 11.42
C ILE A 526 -3.66 20.50 10.14
N TRP A 527 -2.85 21.24 9.38
CA TRP A 527 -3.16 21.77 8.06
C TRP A 527 -2.31 21.07 7.01
N TYR A 528 -2.91 20.74 5.87
CA TYR A 528 -2.17 20.23 4.72
C TYR A 528 -2.33 21.12 3.48
N GLN A 529 -1.24 21.20 2.72
CA GLN A 529 -1.17 21.77 1.38
C GLN A 529 0.03 21.16 0.67
N SER A 530 -0.20 20.72 -0.57
CA SER A 530 0.87 20.26 -1.46
C SER A 530 1.96 21.34 -1.64
N ARG A 531 3.23 20.95 -1.55
CA ARG A 531 4.38 21.82 -1.84
C ARG A 531 4.88 21.66 -3.27
N ASN A 532 4.50 20.57 -3.93
CA ASN A 532 4.74 20.31 -5.35
C ASN A 532 3.47 19.81 -6.05
N PRO A 533 2.53 20.72 -6.40
CA PRO A 533 1.22 20.37 -6.95
C PRO A 533 1.25 19.56 -8.24
N ALA A 534 2.37 19.60 -8.97
CA ALA A 534 2.56 18.82 -10.20
C ALA A 534 2.84 17.32 -9.94
N LYS A 535 3.24 16.94 -8.71
CA LYS A 535 3.73 15.59 -8.38
C LYS A 535 3.17 14.99 -7.09
N THR A 536 2.35 15.73 -6.36
CA THR A 536 1.83 15.33 -5.05
C THR A 536 0.30 15.40 -5.04
N PHE A 537 -0.33 14.77 -4.06
CA PHE A 537 -1.78 14.78 -3.95
C PHE A 537 -2.30 16.13 -3.43
N GLU A 538 -3.45 16.56 -3.97
CA GLU A 538 -4.14 17.76 -3.49
C GLU A 538 -4.67 17.55 -2.06
N ASN A 539 -5.34 16.40 -1.84
CA ASN A 539 -5.80 15.99 -0.51
C ASN A 539 -4.81 15.00 0.09
N GLN A 540 -4.22 15.39 1.22
CA GLN A 540 -3.22 14.58 1.95
C GLN A 540 -3.83 13.78 3.11
N CYS A 541 -5.15 13.68 3.17
CA CYS A 541 -5.89 12.80 4.08
C CYS A 541 -6.24 11.46 3.38
N TRP A 542 -6.91 10.57 4.10
CA TRP A 542 -7.35 9.27 3.56
C TRP A 542 -8.27 9.42 2.33
N LYS A 543 -9.13 10.45 2.30
CA LYS A 543 -9.94 10.78 1.13
C LYS A 543 -9.13 11.62 0.13
N SER A 544 -8.19 10.98 -0.56
CA SER A 544 -7.16 11.65 -1.35
C SER A 544 -7.60 12.16 -2.73
N SER A 545 -8.83 11.87 -3.20
CA SER A 545 -9.32 12.41 -4.49
C SER A 545 -9.56 13.91 -4.41
N TRP A 546 -9.35 14.63 -5.50
CA TRP A 546 -9.45 16.10 -5.56
C TRP A 546 -10.82 16.65 -5.12
N ASP A 547 -11.89 15.91 -5.43
CA ASP A 547 -13.29 16.29 -5.15
C ASP A 547 -13.83 15.80 -3.80
N ALA A 548 -13.01 15.08 -3.02
CA ALA A 548 -13.43 14.39 -1.80
C ALA A 548 -13.92 15.29 -0.67
N ILE A 549 -13.34 16.49 -0.58
CA ILE A 549 -13.59 17.45 0.49
C ILE A 549 -14.32 18.64 -0.13
N SER A 550 -15.62 18.71 0.11
CA SER A 550 -16.51 19.72 -0.46
C SER A 550 -17.54 20.20 0.56
N TYR A 551 -18.03 21.42 0.35
CA TYR A 551 -19.20 21.95 1.04
C TYR A 551 -20.47 21.21 0.60
N GLN A 552 -21.53 21.32 1.40
CA GLN A 552 -22.83 20.72 1.08
C GLN A 552 -23.37 21.19 -0.29
N ASP A 553 -23.10 22.44 -0.65
CA ASP A 553 -23.48 23.08 -1.92
C ASP A 553 -22.59 22.71 -3.12
N GLY A 554 -21.58 21.86 -2.91
CA GLY A 554 -20.63 21.37 -3.90
C GLY A 554 -19.42 22.27 -4.17
N ARG A 555 -19.28 23.42 -3.49
CA ARG A 555 -18.05 24.23 -3.58
C ARG A 555 -16.86 23.47 -3.00
N LEU A 556 -15.67 23.65 -3.57
CA LEU A 556 -14.42 23.12 -3.02
C LEU A 556 -13.76 24.19 -2.14
N PRO A 557 -13.31 23.85 -0.92
CA PRO A 557 -12.55 24.78 -0.07
C PRO A 557 -11.16 25.04 -0.65
N ASN A 558 -10.62 26.23 -0.38
CA ASN A 558 -9.23 26.55 -0.73
C ASN A 558 -8.24 25.76 0.13
N LEU A 559 -6.97 25.70 -0.31
CA LEU A 559 -5.85 25.21 0.50
C LEU A 559 -5.13 26.37 1.23
N PRO A 560 -4.51 26.09 2.39
CA PRO A 560 -4.47 24.81 3.09
C PRO A 560 -5.81 24.47 3.76
N ARG A 561 -6.05 23.18 4.07
CA ARG A 561 -7.27 22.76 4.79
C ARG A 561 -6.96 21.85 5.98
N ALA A 562 -7.81 21.89 6.99
CA ALA A 562 -7.72 21.09 8.21
C ALA A 562 -8.92 20.15 8.31
N THR A 563 -8.79 18.90 7.89
CA THR A 563 -9.88 17.91 7.95
C THR A 563 -10.08 17.38 9.36
N CYS A 564 -11.31 16.99 9.71
CA CYS A 564 -11.67 16.66 11.08
C CYS A 564 -10.96 15.40 11.61
N GLU A 565 -10.81 14.37 10.78
CA GLU A 565 -10.19 13.10 11.20
C GLU A 565 -8.71 13.26 11.54
N LEU A 566 -7.98 14.16 10.84
CA LEU A 566 -6.58 14.45 11.18
C LEU A 566 -6.45 15.00 12.59
N GLN A 567 -7.39 15.86 13.01
CA GLN A 567 -7.39 16.43 14.36
C GLN A 567 -7.74 15.34 15.39
N GLY A 568 -8.68 14.45 15.04
CA GLY A 568 -8.96 13.26 15.81
C GLY A 568 -7.71 12.38 16.02
N TYR A 569 -6.98 12.07 14.96
CA TYR A 569 -5.77 11.26 15.04
C TYR A 569 -4.66 11.95 15.85
N ALA A 570 -4.49 13.26 15.72
CA ALA A 570 -3.54 14.03 16.52
C ALA A 570 -3.89 13.96 18.02
N TYR A 571 -5.18 14.08 18.36
CA TYR A 571 -5.66 13.91 19.73
C TYR A 571 -5.34 12.51 20.27
N ASP A 572 -5.71 11.45 19.54
CA ASP A 572 -5.48 10.06 19.97
C ASP A 572 -3.98 9.76 20.11
N ALA A 573 -3.16 10.21 19.16
CA ALA A 573 -1.71 10.08 19.21
C ALA A 573 -1.12 10.72 20.49
N LYS A 574 -1.55 11.94 20.85
CA LYS A 574 -1.08 12.61 22.08
C LYS A 574 -1.50 11.86 23.34
N VAL A 575 -2.76 11.42 23.43
CA VAL A 575 -3.27 10.66 24.59
C VAL A 575 -2.51 9.35 24.78
N ARG A 576 -2.31 8.61 23.69
CA ARG A 576 -1.59 7.34 23.68
C ARG A 576 -0.10 7.53 24.01
N CYS A 577 0.56 8.50 23.40
CA CYS A 577 1.95 8.78 23.69
C CYS A 577 2.17 9.32 25.11
N ALA A 578 1.20 10.00 25.74
CA ALA A 578 1.31 10.36 27.15
C ALA A 578 1.41 9.10 28.04
N ARG A 579 0.62 8.06 27.75
CA ARG A 579 0.75 6.77 28.43
C ARG A 579 2.13 6.15 28.21
N LEU A 580 2.63 6.16 26.97
CA LEU A 580 3.97 5.63 26.65
C LEU A 580 5.07 6.41 27.38
N ALA A 581 4.97 7.74 27.40
CA ALA A 581 5.91 8.63 28.07
C ALA A 581 6.02 8.33 29.57
N ARG A 582 4.86 8.18 30.22
CA ARG A 582 4.75 7.90 31.65
C ARG A 582 5.24 6.49 32.01
N THR A 583 5.00 5.51 31.14
CA THR A 583 5.20 4.09 31.46
C THR A 583 6.56 3.54 30.99
N PHE A 584 7.06 4.00 29.85
CA PHE A 584 8.21 3.38 29.18
C PHE A 584 9.38 4.33 28.94
N TRP A 585 9.10 5.62 28.67
CA TRP A 585 10.13 6.63 28.40
C TRP A 585 10.65 7.31 29.67
N ASN A 586 10.07 6.98 30.84
CA ASN A 586 10.41 7.56 32.14
C ASN A 586 10.32 9.10 32.19
N ASP A 587 9.34 9.66 31.47
CA ASP A 587 9.16 11.10 31.32
C ASP A 587 7.72 11.52 31.64
N PRO A 588 7.35 11.54 32.94
CA PRO A 588 6.01 11.92 33.37
C PRO A 588 5.69 13.40 33.08
N VAL A 589 6.70 14.27 33.03
CA VAL A 589 6.49 15.69 32.72
C VAL A 589 6.03 15.86 31.28
N TYR A 590 6.70 15.19 30.34
CA TYR A 590 6.27 15.18 28.94
C TYR A 590 4.90 14.50 28.76
N ALA A 591 4.60 13.46 29.55
CA ALA A 591 3.27 12.87 29.56
C ALA A 591 2.18 13.89 29.93
N ASP A 592 2.40 14.69 30.97
CA ASP A 592 1.47 15.72 31.41
C ASP A 592 1.36 16.89 30.40
N GLU A 593 2.44 17.20 29.66
CA GLU A 593 2.41 18.13 28.52
C GLU A 593 1.54 17.61 27.37
N LEU A 594 1.72 16.34 27.00
CA LEU A 594 0.92 15.70 25.94
C LEU A 594 -0.56 15.64 26.31
N GLU A 595 -0.89 15.31 27.56
CA GLU A 595 -2.28 15.29 28.05
C GLU A 595 -2.93 16.68 28.04
N ARG A 596 -2.21 17.73 28.47
CA ARG A 596 -2.70 19.11 28.36
C ARG A 596 -2.90 19.52 26.91
N GLY A 597 -1.92 19.24 26.05
CA GLY A 597 -2.03 19.54 24.61
C GLY A 597 -3.19 18.80 23.93
N ALA A 598 -3.46 17.55 24.33
CA ALA A 598 -4.62 16.79 23.85
C ALA A 598 -5.94 17.37 24.36
N ALA A 599 -6.04 17.72 25.64
CA ALA A 599 -7.23 18.35 26.21
C ALA A 599 -7.54 19.68 25.53
N ASP A 600 -6.53 20.54 25.34
CA ASP A 600 -6.68 21.82 24.64
C ASP A 600 -7.13 21.63 23.19
N LEU A 601 -6.56 20.65 22.47
CA LEU A 601 -6.98 20.32 21.10
C LEU A 601 -8.43 19.84 21.07
N ARG A 602 -8.84 18.95 22.00
CA ARG A 602 -10.21 18.46 22.09
C ARG A 602 -11.20 19.60 22.31
N ASP A 603 -10.89 20.51 23.23
CA ASP A 603 -11.78 21.61 23.58
C ASP A 603 -11.90 22.62 22.42
N ARG A 604 -10.79 22.96 21.76
CA ARG A 604 -10.80 23.80 20.54
C ARG A 604 -11.58 23.13 19.41
N PHE A 605 -11.30 21.85 19.12
CA PHE A 605 -11.98 21.10 18.07
C PHE A 605 -13.50 21.06 18.26
N ASN A 606 -13.95 20.78 19.48
CA ASN A 606 -15.38 20.70 19.81
C ASN A 606 -16.12 22.03 19.75
N ARG A 607 -15.38 23.15 19.81
CA ARG A 607 -15.88 24.51 19.59
C ARG A 607 -15.91 24.86 18.10
N ASP A 608 -14.82 24.60 17.37
CA ASP A 608 -14.62 25.13 16.01
C ASP A 608 -15.20 24.24 14.91
N PHE A 609 -15.27 22.93 15.10
CA PHE A 609 -15.77 21.98 14.09
C PHE A 609 -17.24 21.59 14.29
N TRP A 610 -17.84 21.83 15.46
CA TRP A 610 -19.22 21.43 15.70
C TRP A 610 -20.21 22.35 14.97
N ILE A 611 -21.14 21.77 14.22
CA ILE A 611 -22.19 22.49 13.50
C ILE A 611 -23.51 22.28 14.26
N GLU A 612 -23.87 23.23 15.13
CA GLU A 612 -24.96 23.08 16.11
C GLU A 612 -26.32 22.79 15.47
N ASP A 613 -26.68 23.51 14.40
CA ASP A 613 -27.95 23.36 13.69
C ASP A 613 -28.07 22.02 12.96
N ARG A 614 -26.94 21.42 12.59
CA ARG A 614 -26.90 20.15 11.86
C ARG A 614 -26.68 18.94 12.77
N GLY A 615 -26.05 19.13 13.92
CA GLY A 615 -25.84 18.07 14.91
C GLY A 615 -24.71 17.10 14.58
N TYR A 616 -23.72 17.55 13.80
CA TYR A 616 -22.53 16.79 13.44
C TYR A 616 -21.33 17.73 13.26
N TYR A 617 -20.14 17.17 13.04
CA TYR A 617 -18.90 17.92 12.86
C TYR A 617 -18.67 18.27 11.39
N ALA A 618 -18.17 19.48 11.13
CA ALA A 618 -17.65 19.92 9.85
C ALA A 618 -16.58 18.93 9.35
N LEU A 619 -16.58 18.64 8.05
CA LEU A 619 -15.59 17.79 7.40
C LEU A 619 -14.18 18.40 7.50
N ALA A 620 -14.08 19.72 7.37
CA ALA A 620 -12.84 20.45 7.45
C ALA A 620 -13.07 21.91 7.86
N LEU A 621 -11.99 22.59 8.23
CA LEU A 621 -11.91 24.04 8.18
C LEU A 621 -11.15 24.48 6.92
N ASP A 622 -11.65 25.53 6.29
CA ASP A 622 -10.95 26.23 5.23
C ASP A 622 -10.04 27.34 5.81
N PRO A 623 -9.11 27.93 5.02
CA PRO A 623 -8.14 28.88 5.55
C PRO A 623 -8.75 30.26 5.89
N ASP A 624 -10.02 30.50 5.54
CA ASP A 624 -10.80 31.68 5.92
C ASP A 624 -11.58 31.44 7.23
N GLY A 625 -11.46 30.26 7.85
CA GLY A 625 -12.18 29.86 9.06
C GLY A 625 -13.59 29.31 8.77
N GLY A 626 -13.93 29.06 7.51
CA GLY A 626 -15.20 28.46 7.12
C GLY A 626 -15.29 26.98 7.49
N GLN A 627 -16.43 26.57 8.06
CA GLN A 627 -16.75 25.17 8.30
C GLN A 627 -17.24 24.51 7.01
N VAL A 628 -16.48 23.53 6.50
CA VAL A 628 -16.87 22.69 5.36
C VAL A 628 -17.95 21.71 5.84
N ASP A 629 -19.20 21.98 5.46
CA ASP A 629 -20.41 21.52 6.16
C ASP A 629 -21.06 20.24 5.60
N ALA A 630 -20.44 19.60 4.61
CA ALA A 630 -20.93 18.34 4.07
C ALA A 630 -20.84 17.20 5.09
N LEU A 631 -21.90 16.40 5.17
CA LEU A 631 -21.93 15.20 6.01
C LEU A 631 -21.17 14.03 5.34
N THR A 632 -20.19 13.45 6.03
CA THR A 632 -19.38 12.33 5.53
C THR A 632 -19.20 11.23 6.58
N SER A 633 -18.62 10.11 6.17
CA SER A 633 -18.21 9.02 7.06
C SER A 633 -17.10 9.42 8.06
N ASN A 634 -16.33 10.50 7.79
CA ASN A 634 -15.23 10.97 8.63
C ASN A 634 -15.65 11.22 10.09
N ILE A 635 -16.92 11.53 10.38
CA ILE A 635 -17.40 11.70 11.75
C ILE A 635 -17.28 10.41 12.58
N GLY A 636 -17.27 9.24 11.95
CA GLY A 636 -17.05 7.97 12.64
C GLY A 636 -15.57 7.73 13.00
N HIS A 637 -14.63 8.34 12.27
CA HIS A 637 -13.22 8.36 12.68
C HIS A 637 -12.99 9.21 13.95
N LEU A 638 -13.81 10.23 14.19
CA LEU A 638 -13.78 11.01 15.44
C LEU A 638 -14.23 10.19 16.66
N LEU A 639 -15.17 9.24 16.45
CA LEU A 639 -15.53 8.26 17.48
C LEU A 639 -14.35 7.31 17.72
N TRP A 640 -13.71 6.82 16.67
CA TRP A 640 -12.53 5.96 16.85
C TRP A 640 -11.41 6.65 17.64
N SER A 641 -11.14 7.92 17.36
CA SER A 641 -10.08 8.68 18.02
C SER A 641 -10.41 9.10 19.46
N GLY A 642 -11.67 9.00 19.89
CA GLY A 642 -12.08 9.38 21.25
C GLY A 642 -12.22 10.89 21.48
N ILE A 643 -12.13 11.74 20.45
CA ILE A 643 -12.18 13.21 20.60
C ILE A 643 -13.61 13.75 20.85
N VAL A 644 -14.63 12.93 20.58
CA VAL A 644 -16.05 13.29 20.69
C VAL A 644 -16.54 13.22 22.14
N PRO A 645 -17.19 14.25 22.68
CA PRO A 645 -17.88 14.19 23.96
C PRO A 645 -18.97 13.11 23.98
N ALA A 646 -19.10 12.38 25.09
CA ALA A 646 -19.98 11.22 25.19
C ALA A 646 -21.47 11.55 24.89
N ASP A 647 -21.92 12.76 25.21
CA ASP A 647 -23.28 13.25 24.96
C ASP A 647 -23.60 13.48 23.47
N ARG A 648 -22.58 13.63 22.61
CA ARG A 648 -22.74 13.77 21.15
C ARG A 648 -22.65 12.44 20.39
N ALA A 649 -22.08 11.40 20.99
CA ALA A 649 -21.77 10.15 20.32
C ALA A 649 -23.01 9.46 19.73
N GLN A 650 -24.13 9.42 20.48
CA GLN A 650 -25.38 8.83 20.01
C GLN A 650 -25.95 9.57 18.78
N ARG A 651 -25.76 10.89 18.71
CA ARG A 651 -26.21 11.70 17.57
C ARG A 651 -25.38 11.41 16.31
N LEU A 652 -24.06 11.26 16.45
CA LEU A 652 -23.22 10.83 15.33
C LEU A 652 -23.59 9.43 14.85
N ALA A 653 -23.88 8.51 15.77
CA ALA A 653 -24.34 7.16 15.43
C ALA A 653 -25.62 7.16 14.59
N GLN A 654 -26.57 8.04 14.91
CA GLN A 654 -27.80 8.22 14.12
C GLN A 654 -27.52 8.74 12.71
N HIS A 655 -26.56 9.66 12.54
CA HIS A 655 -26.15 10.12 11.20
C HIS A 655 -25.48 9.02 10.39
N LEU A 656 -24.54 8.29 11.01
CA LEU A 656 -23.78 7.21 10.37
C LEU A 656 -24.68 6.05 9.92
N THR A 657 -25.65 5.67 10.74
CA THR A 657 -26.58 4.55 10.46
C THR A 657 -27.88 4.98 9.78
N GLY A 658 -28.07 6.28 9.55
CA GLY A 658 -29.23 6.81 8.85
C GLY A 658 -29.10 6.73 7.33
N ASN A 659 -30.23 6.77 6.62
CA ASN A 659 -30.32 6.56 5.16
C ASN A 659 -29.43 7.49 4.32
N ARG A 660 -29.07 8.67 4.85
CA ARG A 660 -28.17 9.62 4.18
C ARG A 660 -26.78 9.05 3.96
N LEU A 661 -26.26 8.23 4.88
CA LEU A 661 -24.94 7.62 4.78
C LEU A 661 -25.02 6.10 4.65
N PHE A 662 -25.88 5.42 5.40
CA PHE A 662 -25.99 3.97 5.39
C PHE A 662 -26.83 3.48 4.20
N SER A 663 -26.20 2.71 3.32
CA SER A 663 -26.80 2.14 2.11
C SER A 663 -27.55 0.82 2.31
N GLY A 664 -27.44 0.23 3.50
CA GLY A 664 -27.81 -1.17 3.76
C GLY A 664 -26.70 -2.19 3.38
N TRP A 665 -25.72 -1.78 2.58
CA TRP A 665 -24.46 -2.51 2.36
C TRP A 665 -23.29 -1.98 3.22
N GLY A 666 -23.40 -0.73 3.68
CA GLY A 666 -22.39 -0.04 4.49
C GLY A 666 -22.56 1.48 4.44
N ILE A 667 -21.73 2.19 5.19
CA ILE A 667 -21.66 3.65 5.27
C ILE A 667 -20.91 4.20 4.05
N ARG A 668 -21.56 5.13 3.35
CA ARG A 668 -21.00 5.88 2.21
C ARG A 668 -20.02 6.94 2.67
N THR A 669 -19.05 7.27 1.81
CA THR A 669 -18.08 8.34 2.10
C THR A 669 -18.66 9.75 2.10
N LEU A 670 -19.83 9.96 1.51
CA LEU A 670 -20.52 11.26 1.40
C LEU A 670 -22.04 11.05 1.44
N ALA A 671 -22.74 11.93 2.14
CA ALA A 671 -24.18 11.86 2.28
C ALA A 671 -24.93 12.07 0.95
N THR A 672 -26.03 11.34 0.74
CA THR A 672 -26.81 11.33 -0.51
C THR A 672 -27.43 12.68 -0.90
N ASP A 673 -27.53 13.62 0.04
CA ASP A 673 -28.10 14.96 -0.17
C ASP A 673 -27.03 16.05 -0.41
N ALA A 674 -25.74 15.68 -0.38
CA ALA A 674 -24.67 16.58 -0.78
C ALA A 674 -24.63 16.72 -2.31
N ARG A 675 -24.38 17.93 -2.82
CA ARG A 675 -24.43 18.18 -4.27
C ARG A 675 -23.43 17.34 -5.09
N ARG A 676 -22.29 16.99 -4.50
CA ARG A 676 -21.25 16.15 -5.13
C ARG A 676 -21.46 14.66 -4.91
N TYR A 677 -22.54 14.24 -4.26
CA TYR A 677 -22.81 12.82 -4.07
C TYR A 677 -22.88 12.08 -5.42
N ASN A 678 -22.06 11.05 -5.54
CA ASN A 678 -22.02 10.15 -6.66
C ASN A 678 -21.84 8.72 -6.13
N PRO A 679 -22.82 7.80 -6.29
CA PRO A 679 -22.69 6.42 -5.79
C PRO A 679 -21.52 5.65 -6.40
N VAL A 680 -21.04 6.06 -7.58
CA VAL A 680 -19.84 5.50 -8.23
C VAL A 680 -18.63 6.43 -8.15
N GLY A 681 -18.67 7.44 -7.26
CA GLY A 681 -17.56 8.35 -7.01
C GLY A 681 -16.59 7.79 -5.95
N TYR A 682 -15.29 7.86 -6.23
CA TYR A 682 -14.24 7.20 -5.44
C TYR A 682 -14.29 7.54 -3.94
N HIS A 683 -14.34 8.84 -3.60
CA HIS A 683 -14.53 9.32 -2.22
C HIS A 683 -15.80 10.18 -2.05
N THR A 684 -16.67 10.21 -3.06
CA THR A 684 -17.87 11.05 -3.12
C THR A 684 -19.18 10.26 -3.07
N GLY A 685 -19.15 8.99 -2.68
CA GLY A 685 -20.37 8.23 -2.41
C GLY A 685 -20.22 6.72 -2.40
N SER A 686 -19.05 6.16 -2.73
CA SER A 686 -18.73 4.75 -2.58
C SER A 686 -18.75 4.29 -1.11
N VAL A 687 -18.66 2.97 -0.90
CA VAL A 687 -18.52 2.32 0.41
C VAL A 687 -17.15 1.64 0.48
N TRP A 688 -16.38 1.97 1.52
CA TRP A 688 -15.06 1.41 1.76
C TRP A 688 -15.10 0.48 2.99
N PRO A 689 -14.71 -0.81 2.85
CA PRO A 689 -14.72 -1.74 3.98
C PRO A 689 -13.89 -1.28 5.19
N PHE A 690 -12.74 -0.66 4.95
CA PHE A 690 -11.83 -0.25 6.03
C PHE A 690 -12.38 0.92 6.85
N ASP A 691 -12.96 1.92 6.17
CA ASP A 691 -13.66 3.06 6.77
C ASP A 691 -14.77 2.52 7.69
N ASN A 692 -15.61 1.65 7.16
CA ASN A 692 -16.70 1.00 7.92
C ASN A 692 -16.19 0.20 9.13
N ALA A 693 -15.06 -0.51 9.00
CA ALA A 693 -14.47 -1.25 10.11
C ALA A 693 -13.94 -0.33 11.23
N LEU A 694 -13.32 0.80 10.87
CA LEU A 694 -12.88 1.81 11.83
C LEU A 694 -14.07 2.49 12.52
N ILE A 695 -15.12 2.83 11.77
CA ILE A 695 -16.35 3.40 12.32
C ILE A 695 -17.01 2.43 13.31
N ALA A 696 -17.15 1.15 12.93
CA ALA A 696 -17.72 0.13 13.79
C ALA A 696 -16.90 -0.03 15.08
N TRP A 697 -15.57 0.01 15.00
CA TRP A 697 -14.70 -0.01 16.18
C TRP A 697 -14.87 1.24 17.04
N GLY A 698 -14.97 2.43 16.46
CA GLY A 698 -15.26 3.67 17.20
C GLY A 698 -16.63 3.68 17.89
N LEU A 699 -17.67 3.20 17.23
CA LEU A 699 -18.99 3.03 17.86
C LEU A 699 -18.90 2.03 19.03
N ARG A 700 -18.15 0.94 18.85
CA ARG A 700 -17.94 -0.07 19.87
C ARG A 700 -17.26 0.50 21.13
N THR A 701 -16.25 1.37 20.98
CA THR A 701 -15.56 1.98 22.14
C THR A 701 -16.44 2.96 22.91
N TYR A 702 -17.48 3.52 22.28
CA TYR A 702 -18.51 4.36 22.92
C TYR A 702 -19.70 3.58 23.48
N GLY A 703 -19.67 2.24 23.44
CA GLY A 703 -20.76 1.39 23.94
C GLY A 703 -21.95 1.28 22.98
N LEU A 704 -21.84 1.78 21.74
CA LEU A 704 -22.87 1.73 20.70
C LEU A 704 -22.77 0.41 19.93
N ALA A 705 -22.93 -0.68 20.67
CA ALA A 705 -22.70 -2.04 20.19
C ALA A 705 -23.67 -2.47 19.08
N ARG A 706 -24.91 -1.96 19.09
CA ARG A 706 -25.94 -2.27 18.09
C ARG A 706 -25.56 -1.72 16.72
N GLU A 707 -25.15 -0.45 16.68
CA GLU A 707 -24.75 0.25 15.47
C GLU A 707 -23.47 -0.35 14.89
N ALA A 708 -22.51 -0.70 15.75
CA ALA A 708 -21.31 -1.42 15.33
C ALA A 708 -21.63 -2.80 14.73
N ALA A 709 -22.54 -3.57 15.35
CA ALA A 709 -22.97 -4.87 14.86
C ALA A 709 -23.72 -4.79 13.53
N LEU A 710 -24.54 -3.75 13.32
CA LEU A 710 -25.23 -3.48 12.05
C LEU A 710 -24.25 -3.25 10.90
N ILE A 711 -23.21 -2.44 11.12
CA ILE A 711 -22.19 -2.15 10.09
C ILE A 711 -21.38 -3.41 9.78
N ALA A 712 -20.97 -4.15 10.83
CA ALA A 712 -20.24 -5.40 10.67
C ALA A 712 -21.04 -6.42 9.86
N ASP A 713 -22.33 -6.56 10.16
CA ASP A 713 -23.24 -7.44 9.43
C ASP A 713 -23.29 -7.09 7.95
N ALA A 714 -23.54 -5.82 7.62
CA ALA A 714 -23.69 -5.36 6.24
C ALA A 714 -22.43 -5.57 5.40
N ILE A 715 -21.25 -5.26 5.94
CA ILE A 715 -19.98 -5.40 5.21
C ILE A 715 -19.59 -6.87 5.02
N ILE A 716 -19.74 -7.71 6.06
CA ILE A 716 -19.44 -9.14 5.92
C ILE A 716 -20.44 -9.80 4.98
N ASP A 717 -21.73 -9.44 5.03
CA ASP A 717 -22.73 -9.93 4.07
C ASP A 717 -22.40 -9.52 2.63
N ALA A 718 -21.90 -8.29 2.41
CA ALA A 718 -21.46 -7.84 1.08
C ALA A 718 -20.32 -8.71 0.51
N SER A 719 -19.45 -9.26 1.36
CA SER A 719 -18.28 -10.03 0.92
C SER A 719 -18.62 -11.27 0.07
N GLN A 720 -19.78 -11.91 0.28
CA GLN A 720 -20.18 -13.10 -0.47
C GLN A 720 -20.32 -12.85 -1.98
N TYR A 721 -20.66 -11.61 -2.37
CA TYR A 721 -20.83 -11.20 -3.75
C TYR A 721 -19.50 -10.91 -4.45
N PHE A 722 -18.41 -10.82 -3.69
CA PHE A 722 -17.06 -10.62 -4.17
C PHE A 722 -16.18 -11.85 -3.96
N GLN A 723 -16.78 -13.06 -4.02
CA GLN A 723 -16.08 -14.33 -3.79
C GLN A 723 -15.37 -14.36 -2.42
N ASN A 724 -15.99 -13.76 -1.39
CA ASN A 724 -15.45 -13.61 -0.03
C ASN A 724 -14.15 -12.80 0.04
N ARG A 725 -13.84 -12.02 -1.00
CA ARG A 725 -12.70 -11.10 -1.08
C ARG A 725 -13.22 -9.67 -1.22
N LEU A 726 -13.38 -8.98 -0.10
CA LEU A 726 -13.83 -7.58 -0.10
C LEU A 726 -12.90 -6.71 -0.97
N PRO A 727 -13.45 -5.93 -1.91
CA PRO A 727 -12.66 -5.00 -2.73
C PRO A 727 -12.20 -3.80 -1.91
N GLU A 728 -11.29 -3.00 -2.45
CA GLU A 728 -10.91 -1.69 -1.92
C GLU A 728 -12.14 -0.81 -1.62
N ALA A 729 -13.05 -0.70 -2.59
CA ALA A 729 -14.32 -0.02 -2.47
C ALA A 729 -15.37 -0.67 -3.38
N PHE A 730 -16.65 -0.40 -3.11
CA PHE A 730 -17.76 -0.72 -4.01
C PHE A 730 -18.77 0.44 -4.06
N ALA A 731 -19.63 0.47 -5.07
CA ALA A 731 -20.52 1.60 -5.29
C ALA A 731 -21.60 1.70 -4.19
N GLY A 732 -21.92 2.93 -3.78
CA GLY A 732 -22.84 3.21 -2.67
C GLY A 732 -24.31 3.29 -3.06
N TYR A 733 -24.80 2.45 -3.98
CA TYR A 733 -26.24 2.33 -4.23
C TYR A 733 -26.98 1.75 -3.02
N ASP A 734 -28.24 2.13 -2.83
CA ASP A 734 -29.06 1.51 -1.79
C ASP A 734 -29.24 0.01 -2.06
N ARG A 735 -29.19 -0.79 -1.00
CA ARG A 735 -29.45 -2.23 -1.04
C ARG A 735 -30.85 -2.58 -1.56
N GLU A 736 -31.81 -1.67 -1.44
CA GLU A 736 -33.16 -1.85 -1.99
C GLU A 736 -33.20 -1.73 -3.53
N GLN A 737 -32.20 -1.09 -4.16
CA GLN A 737 -32.16 -0.87 -5.61
C GLN A 737 -31.48 -2.02 -6.37
N THR A 738 -30.64 -2.81 -5.71
CA THR A 738 -29.82 -3.85 -6.35
C THR A 738 -29.89 -5.17 -5.57
N LYS A 739 -29.83 -6.30 -6.29
CA LYS A 739 -29.79 -7.63 -5.64
C LYS A 739 -28.45 -7.93 -4.96
N TYR A 740 -27.40 -7.23 -5.38
CA TYR A 740 -26.01 -7.41 -4.94
C TYR A 740 -25.31 -6.05 -4.93
N PRO A 741 -24.24 -5.87 -4.14
CA PRO A 741 -23.39 -4.68 -4.20
C PRO A 741 -22.87 -4.47 -5.63
N VAL A 742 -22.90 -3.22 -6.11
CA VAL A 742 -22.39 -2.89 -7.44
C VAL A 742 -20.87 -2.69 -7.36
N GLU A 743 -20.11 -3.39 -8.21
CA GLU A 743 -18.65 -3.31 -8.20
C GLU A 743 -18.17 -1.88 -8.55
N TYR A 744 -17.08 -1.45 -7.91
CA TYR A 744 -16.36 -0.25 -8.32
C TYR A 744 -15.29 -0.63 -9.35
N PRO A 745 -15.28 -0.05 -10.57
CA PRO A 745 -14.50 -0.57 -11.70
C PRO A 745 -12.99 -0.73 -11.50
N HIS A 746 -12.37 0.11 -10.70
CA HIS A 746 -10.92 0.15 -10.53
C HIS A 746 -10.45 -0.28 -9.15
N ALA A 747 -11.36 -0.82 -8.33
CA ALA A 747 -11.04 -1.19 -6.96
C ALA A 747 -9.99 -2.30 -6.94
N CYS A 748 -8.97 -2.13 -6.09
CA CYS A 748 -8.01 -3.19 -5.87
C CYS A 748 -8.67 -4.43 -5.23
N ARG A 749 -8.30 -5.61 -5.74
CA ARG A 749 -8.81 -6.91 -5.28
C ARG A 749 -7.75 -8.00 -5.55
N PRO A 750 -6.87 -8.35 -4.59
CA PRO A 750 -6.94 -8.03 -3.16
C PRO A 750 -6.46 -6.62 -2.81
N HIS A 751 -6.89 -6.16 -1.63
CA HIS A 751 -6.50 -4.90 -1.00
C HIS A 751 -6.29 -5.10 0.51
N ALA A 752 -5.17 -4.64 1.05
CA ALA A 752 -4.71 -4.95 2.41
C ALA A 752 -5.65 -4.43 3.50
N MET A 753 -6.08 -3.16 3.43
CA MET A 753 -7.01 -2.62 4.43
C MET A 753 -8.38 -3.28 4.35
N SER A 754 -8.81 -3.72 3.16
CA SER A 754 -10.07 -4.47 3.00
C SER A 754 -9.97 -5.87 3.58
N ALA A 755 -8.83 -6.55 3.40
CA ALA A 755 -8.57 -7.84 4.04
C ALA A 755 -8.53 -7.71 5.59
N GLY A 756 -7.88 -6.65 6.10
CA GLY A 756 -7.86 -6.34 7.53
C GLY A 756 -9.22 -5.93 8.12
N SER A 757 -10.11 -5.37 7.31
CA SER A 757 -11.45 -4.94 7.73
C SER A 757 -12.26 -6.06 8.38
N THR A 758 -12.27 -7.25 7.77
CA THR A 758 -12.96 -8.43 8.32
C THR A 758 -12.47 -8.77 9.73
N LEU A 759 -11.16 -8.64 9.96
CA LEU A 759 -10.51 -8.96 11.23
C LEU A 759 -10.86 -7.91 12.31
N LEU A 760 -10.87 -6.62 11.95
CA LEU A 760 -11.29 -5.56 12.86
C LEU A 760 -12.79 -5.62 13.16
N LEU A 761 -13.64 -5.98 12.19
CA LEU A 761 -15.07 -6.20 12.43
C LEU A 761 -15.31 -7.38 13.37
N LEU A 762 -14.57 -8.48 13.21
CA LEU A 762 -14.60 -9.61 14.15
C LEU A 762 -14.16 -9.18 15.56
N ARG A 763 -13.10 -8.36 15.67
CA ARG A 763 -12.65 -7.75 16.93
C ARG A 763 -13.76 -6.90 17.57
N ALA A 764 -14.47 -6.09 16.77
CA ALA A 764 -15.57 -5.25 17.24
C ALA A 764 -16.78 -6.08 17.73
N LEU A 765 -17.16 -7.11 16.97
CA LEU A 765 -18.27 -8.03 17.31
C LEU A 765 -18.01 -8.80 18.61
N LEU A 766 -16.77 -9.24 18.84
CA LEU A 766 -16.37 -9.93 20.07
C LEU A 766 -16.01 -8.99 21.22
N GLY A 767 -15.90 -7.68 20.94
CA GLY A 767 -15.51 -6.67 21.93
C GLY A 767 -14.14 -6.91 22.54
N LEU A 768 -13.15 -7.30 21.71
CA LEU A 768 -11.81 -7.66 22.18
C LEU A 768 -10.98 -6.41 22.51
N ASP A 769 -10.63 -6.25 23.78
CA ASP A 769 -9.94 -5.07 24.29
C ASP A 769 -8.86 -5.43 25.34
N PRO A 770 -7.57 -5.16 25.07
CA PRO A 770 -6.49 -5.40 26.02
C PRO A 770 -6.61 -4.49 27.25
N ARG A 771 -6.64 -5.08 28.45
CA ARG A 771 -6.79 -4.37 29.75
C ARG A 771 -5.81 -4.93 30.77
N GLY A 772 -4.74 -4.18 31.06
CA GLY A 772 -3.65 -4.73 31.88
C GLY A 772 -3.16 -6.03 31.24
N ASP A 773 -2.94 -7.08 32.02
CA ASP A 773 -2.44 -8.38 31.52
C ASP A 773 -3.55 -9.35 31.11
N HIS A 774 -4.74 -8.83 30.79
CA HIS A 774 -5.90 -9.63 30.39
C HIS A 774 -6.54 -9.10 29.11
N LEU A 775 -7.21 -10.00 28.38
CA LEU A 775 -8.07 -9.64 27.26
C LEU A 775 -9.52 -9.57 27.72
N LYS A 776 -10.14 -8.38 27.68
CA LYS A 776 -11.57 -8.24 27.87
C LYS A 776 -12.29 -8.77 26.62
N VAL A 777 -13.32 -9.59 26.83
CA VAL A 777 -14.18 -10.15 25.78
C VAL A 777 -15.63 -9.81 26.13
N GLU A 778 -16.27 -8.99 25.30
CA GLU A 778 -17.63 -8.50 25.53
C GLU A 778 -18.44 -8.59 24.23
N PRO A 779 -18.92 -9.78 23.84
CA PRO A 779 -19.52 -9.98 22.54
C PRO A 779 -20.87 -9.27 22.39
N ALA A 780 -21.13 -8.67 21.23
CA ALA A 780 -22.44 -8.20 20.80
C ALA A 780 -22.66 -8.58 19.33
N LEU A 781 -23.21 -9.78 19.14
CA LEU A 781 -23.41 -10.36 17.80
C LEU A 781 -24.83 -10.12 17.31
N PRO A 782 -25.03 -9.85 16.01
CA PRO A 782 -26.35 -9.95 15.39
C PRO A 782 -27.08 -11.24 15.77
N SER A 783 -28.39 -11.15 16.01
CA SER A 783 -29.22 -12.24 16.53
C SER A 783 -29.24 -13.51 15.67
N HIS A 784 -29.03 -13.38 14.35
CA HIS A 784 -28.96 -14.52 13.43
C HIS A 784 -27.63 -15.30 13.50
N ILE A 785 -26.60 -14.75 14.15
CA ILE A 785 -25.33 -15.46 14.35
C ILE A 785 -25.53 -16.46 15.49
N GLY A 786 -25.52 -17.74 15.16
CA GLY A 786 -25.53 -18.84 16.11
C GLY A 786 -24.18 -18.94 16.84
N ARG A 787 -23.41 -19.99 16.63
CA ARG A 787 -22.09 -20.14 17.29
C ARG A 787 -21.02 -19.25 16.66
N LEU A 788 -20.22 -18.57 17.49
CA LEU A 788 -19.00 -17.85 17.11
C LEU A 788 -17.93 -18.02 18.19
N GLU A 789 -16.76 -18.55 17.83
CA GLU A 789 -15.60 -18.74 18.71
C GLU A 789 -14.33 -18.34 17.96
N LEU A 790 -13.47 -17.57 18.62
CA LEU A 790 -12.14 -17.24 18.13
C LEU A 790 -11.12 -17.78 19.13
N LEU A 791 -10.41 -18.83 18.73
CA LEU A 791 -9.49 -19.57 19.61
C LEU A 791 -8.05 -19.14 19.38
N ASP A 792 -7.19 -19.37 20.36
CA ASP A 792 -5.75 -19.18 20.24
C ASP A 792 -5.31 -17.71 19.98
N ILE A 793 -6.05 -16.71 20.50
CA ILE A 793 -5.76 -15.28 20.30
C ILE A 793 -4.44 -14.90 20.99
N PRO A 794 -3.40 -14.49 20.23
CA PRO A 794 -2.12 -14.09 20.80
C PRO A 794 -2.22 -12.74 21.52
N GLY A 795 -1.37 -12.56 22.53
CA GLY A 795 -1.12 -11.28 23.18
C GLY A 795 -0.14 -11.45 24.34
N LYS A 796 0.07 -10.41 25.14
CA LYS A 796 0.96 -10.50 26.31
C LYS A 796 0.49 -11.47 27.40
N TRP A 797 -0.76 -11.92 27.34
CA TRP A 797 -1.32 -13.03 28.12
C TRP A 797 -1.01 -14.42 27.55
N GLY A 798 -0.19 -14.54 26.51
CA GLY A 798 0.05 -15.79 25.80
C GLY A 798 -1.01 -16.04 24.74
N ARG A 799 -1.93 -16.99 24.99
CA ARG A 799 -3.06 -17.32 24.11
C ARG A 799 -4.35 -17.43 24.91
N ILE A 800 -5.43 -16.80 24.42
CA ILE A 800 -6.76 -16.82 25.03
C ILE A 800 -7.82 -17.13 23.98
N ASP A 801 -8.91 -17.77 24.41
CA ASP A 801 -10.09 -18.02 23.57
C ASP A 801 -11.19 -16.99 23.87
N ALA A 802 -11.89 -16.55 22.83
CA ALA A 802 -13.05 -15.66 22.92
C ALA A 802 -14.33 -16.35 22.42
N PHE A 803 -15.39 -16.31 23.22
CA PHE A 803 -16.67 -16.96 22.91
C PHE A 803 -17.78 -15.93 22.70
N GLY A 804 -18.39 -15.93 21.53
CA GLY A 804 -19.43 -15.01 21.10
C GLY A 804 -20.83 -15.35 21.64
N ARG A 805 -21.09 -15.09 22.92
CA ARG A 805 -22.38 -15.43 23.57
C ARG A 805 -23.40 -14.29 23.66
N GLY A 806 -23.00 -13.03 23.48
CA GLY A 806 -23.91 -11.89 23.52
C GLY A 806 -24.64 -11.70 22.19
N ARG A 807 -25.96 -11.49 22.24
CA ARG A 807 -26.82 -11.26 21.05
C ARG A 807 -27.46 -9.90 21.11
N ILE A 808 -27.61 -9.26 19.96
CA ILE A 808 -28.27 -7.98 19.81
C ILE A 808 -29.17 -8.00 18.57
N ASP A 809 -30.33 -7.36 18.68
CA ASP A 809 -31.22 -7.17 17.54
C ASP A 809 -30.76 -5.95 16.75
N ILE A 810 -30.43 -6.19 15.48
CA ILE A 810 -29.97 -5.17 14.53
C ILE A 810 -31.06 -4.77 13.54
N ALA A 811 -32.28 -5.33 13.64
CA ALA A 811 -33.39 -4.93 12.80
C ALA A 811 -33.64 -3.41 12.93
N PRO A 812 -33.97 -2.73 11.82
CA PRO A 812 -34.44 -1.36 11.91
C PRO A 812 -35.73 -1.34 12.74
N PRO A 813 -35.92 -0.35 13.64
CA PRO A 813 -37.19 -0.21 14.32
C PRO A 813 -38.29 -0.09 13.28
N GLU A 814 -39.40 -0.84 13.44
CA GLU A 814 -40.54 -0.80 12.52
C GLU A 814 -40.89 0.65 12.22
N ARG A 815 -40.90 1.03 10.94
CA ARG A 815 -41.34 2.37 10.51
C ARG A 815 -42.80 2.50 10.96
N GLN A 816 -43.07 3.32 11.98
CA GLN A 816 -44.44 3.77 12.23
C GLN A 816 -44.89 4.51 10.96
N ALA A 817 -45.89 3.93 10.29
CA ALA A 817 -46.46 4.39 9.03
C ALA A 817 -47.11 5.77 9.13
#